data_AF-A0A9R0EXJ9-F1
#
_entry.id   AF-A0A9R0EXJ9-F1
#
_cell.length_a   1.000
_cell.length_b   1.000
_cell.length_c   1.000
_cell.angle_alpha   90.00
_cell.angle_beta   90.00
_cell.angle_gamma   90.00
#
_symmetry.space_group_name_H-M   'P 1'
#
loop_
_entity.id
_entity.type
_entity.pdbx_description
1 polymer ?
#
loop_
_entity_poly.entity_id
_entity_poly.type
_entity_poly.pdbx_seq_one_letter_code
_entity_poly.pdbx_strand_id
1 'polypeptide(L)'
;MVESLQMFLFLFKSKYRRKCSWFSPFLCSVLIVLLFCDGVLSKCGDHTCVNGVCKNDMCVCYEGWQGPECQYCGGKVNLTSPTGFITDGPGNYSVSTQCSWLLTPPRLGPTPPPLRVRLESFATECGWDHLYVYDGDSVRAEKLLAVFSGVLENGESSWTRQVIARSGSALLHFFSDDAYAMEGFNVTYAAYSCPSNDHRTNCSNHGECEDGSCRCEPEWTGVACDEPLCPEECNAAYGGGTCTRSGCSCSALKRGISCARDAWRAGWAPPTHSGDTPPVAAHVLLPYGDDLLRIGGETFAHSHFLYRYKTAEQEWEVLPTYDSPAARFAHSAVLYGHELIVYGGVVISDEPERGGGLAGLEGRAGEVTNEIWRVRLNSERPQWHNATPVTCSPHRQPPLKHCGGLHVSGHTAVLVYLGVTKKPVMLVFFGHSPHYGYLHLVQEYYVDEGVWAVAATRGWAARAGFGHAAAWDPLSRRVYLHGGLVSESEATQAPSASLFEYDPELRLWRPLQSAPTPRYLHTATFITPGVMLVFGGNAHNDSAAALVASPAASKCYSAGALLYDVRCGVWSAAAGPGAGARAAHAAAAIHTKDRRAVLIHAGFDGRLRSDALIFEAGEGCTRHTSEAACLTAAQHTAIACVWRARDRACLPLEEVGWKESFDGTVKACLTEPRFDEARCAQAESCAACTAARCAWCGACYVSAMYCVRHTHQMALSIEECGSDSESPREACGRYHSCAACLAHQHHHTHGSEELSQRACFWDYDTIKCKPVNSSEDIRSVAAAGPCSAPCSTFQTCANCTAEECIWCASAGRCVDKNAYGASFPLGGCRAWSTSSGSGGGGACGAARGCGAHVSCAACRAEPACGWCDDGTHTGRGVCLPGGARSPHAPRVCAQHRWHFTACPACQCNGHSVCQGGRCVQPCAGRTVGDHCDLCAPGHWGSPYNGGVCQPCECNAQAVACAPDSGRCYCSTKGLAGDRCDKCDNTNHYHADIYNKGACYYDLAVDYQFTFNLSKKEDRHLSAINFRNAPVKPDVDADFSITCSAHARMNLTVRTRSDPSERMLFSDVNCTSFRFK
;
A
#
# COMPACT_ATOMS: atom_id res chain seq x y z
N MET A 1 -25.01 8.23 27.96
CA MET A 1 -25.25 8.78 26.61
C MET A 1 -24.41 10.02 26.27
N VAL A 2 -23.59 10.56 27.18
CA VAL A 2 -22.54 11.56 26.87
C VAL A 2 -21.12 11.01 27.14
N GLU A 3 -20.98 9.99 27.98
CA GLU A 3 -19.70 9.27 28.19
C GLU A 3 -19.34 8.28 27.07
N SER A 4 -20.31 7.81 26.29
CA SER A 4 -20.07 6.93 25.12
C SER A 4 -19.62 7.72 23.87
N LEU A 5 -19.87 9.02 23.82
CA LEU A 5 -19.48 9.90 22.71
C LEU A 5 -18.03 10.41 22.85
N GLN A 6 -17.49 10.45 24.08
CA GLN A 6 -16.09 10.82 24.35
C GLN A 6 -15.10 9.65 24.16
N MET A 7 -15.57 8.41 24.21
CA MET A 7 -14.72 7.23 23.98
C MET A 7 -14.48 6.95 22.47
N PHE A 8 -15.45 7.32 21.61
CA PHE A 8 -15.34 7.16 20.15
C PHE A 8 -14.36 8.15 19.49
N LEU A 9 -14.25 9.37 20.03
CA LEU A 9 -13.25 10.36 19.59
C LEU A 9 -11.81 10.02 20.04
N PHE A 10 -11.64 9.02 20.91
CA PHE A 10 -10.34 8.62 21.46
C PHE A 10 -9.60 7.58 20.60
N LEU A 11 -10.29 6.78 19.79
CA LEU A 11 -9.65 5.72 18.99
C LEU A 11 -9.12 6.20 17.64
N PHE A 12 -9.72 7.23 17.02
CA PHE A 12 -9.22 7.79 15.74
C PHE A 12 -7.92 8.59 15.85
N LYS A 13 -7.50 8.99 17.06
CA LYS A 13 -6.24 9.72 17.29
C LYS A 13 -5.06 8.84 17.71
N SER A 14 -5.23 7.50 17.70
CA SER A 14 -4.22 6.58 18.24
C SER A 14 -3.03 6.27 17.31
N LYS A 15 -2.80 7.03 16.22
CA LYS A 15 -1.52 6.99 15.48
C LYS A 15 -0.58 8.17 15.79
N TYR A 16 -0.97 9.14 16.64
CA TYR A 16 -0.14 10.33 16.91
C TYR A 16 -0.04 10.77 18.40
N ARG A 17 1.23 10.91 18.80
CA ARG A 17 1.84 11.66 19.91
C ARG A 17 2.05 11.01 21.29
N ARG A 18 3.32 11.17 21.70
CA ARG A 18 4.01 10.81 22.94
C ARG A 18 3.37 11.41 24.19
N LYS A 19 3.41 10.65 25.29
CA LYS A 19 3.17 11.13 26.66
C LYS A 19 4.27 12.12 27.05
N CYS A 20 3.92 13.37 27.34
CA CYS A 20 4.79 14.33 28.03
C CYS A 20 4.23 14.64 29.43
N SER A 21 5.10 14.52 30.42
CA SER A 21 4.82 14.69 31.85
C SER A 21 4.56 16.16 32.24
N TRP A 22 3.67 16.37 33.20
CA TRP A 22 3.04 17.64 33.60
C TRP A 22 3.93 18.66 34.35
N PHE A 23 5.25 18.47 34.41
CA PHE A 23 6.16 19.38 35.12
C PHE A 23 7.14 20.15 34.23
N SER A 24 7.08 19.98 32.90
CA SER A 24 7.98 20.66 31.96
C SER A 24 7.49 21.98 31.30
N PRO A 25 6.20 22.42 31.36
CA PRO A 25 5.75 23.52 30.50
C PRO A 25 6.25 24.89 30.96
N PHE A 26 6.51 25.10 32.26
CA PHE A 26 6.90 26.41 32.78
C PHE A 26 8.37 26.76 32.48
N LEU A 27 9.27 25.77 32.55
CA LEU A 27 10.67 25.93 32.13
C LEU A 27 10.82 26.00 30.61
N CYS A 28 10.02 25.22 29.86
CA CYS A 28 9.98 25.33 28.40
C CYS A 28 9.42 26.68 27.95
N SER A 29 8.39 27.26 28.60
CA SER A 29 7.87 28.58 28.20
C SER A 29 8.87 29.71 28.44
N VAL A 30 9.71 29.65 29.48
CA VAL A 30 10.74 30.66 29.71
C VAL A 30 11.92 30.48 28.73
N LEU A 31 12.31 29.25 28.41
CA LEU A 31 13.30 28.96 27.36
C LEU A 31 12.78 29.29 25.95
N ILE A 32 11.50 29.08 25.67
CA ILE A 32 10.84 29.44 24.40
C ILE A 32 10.72 30.97 24.30
N VAL A 33 10.33 31.70 25.35
CA VAL A 33 10.28 33.17 25.29
C VAL A 33 11.68 33.79 25.16
N LEU A 34 12.72 33.17 25.72
CA LEU A 34 14.11 33.60 25.53
C LEU A 34 14.71 33.16 24.17
N LEU A 35 14.26 32.04 23.59
CA LEU A 35 14.66 31.59 22.24
C LEU A 35 13.86 32.26 21.10
N PHE A 36 12.67 32.81 21.37
CA PHE A 36 11.80 33.47 20.38
C PHE A 36 11.86 35.01 20.42
N CYS A 37 12.64 35.61 21.33
CA CYS A 37 12.98 37.05 21.24
C CYS A 37 14.10 37.35 20.23
N ASP A 38 14.78 36.32 19.72
CA ASP A 38 15.59 36.40 18.50
C ASP A 38 14.88 35.65 17.37
N GLY A 39 13.66 36.08 17.06
CA GLY A 39 13.08 35.89 15.74
C GLY A 39 13.87 36.71 14.72
N VAL A 40 15.09 36.28 14.44
CA VAL A 40 15.87 36.72 13.29
C VAL A 40 14.99 36.38 12.09
N LEU A 41 14.31 37.38 11.52
CA LEU A 41 14.10 37.40 10.07
C LEU A 41 15.51 37.23 9.49
N SER A 42 15.84 36.01 9.07
CA SER A 42 17.10 35.73 8.41
C SER A 42 17.11 36.54 7.14
N LYS A 43 17.77 37.71 7.19
CA LYS A 43 18.10 38.46 6.00
C LYS A 43 18.83 37.49 5.07
N CYS A 44 18.22 37.16 3.95
CA CYS A 44 18.86 36.26 3.01
C CYS A 44 20.15 36.91 2.47
N GLY A 45 21.22 36.14 2.42
CA GLY A 45 22.41 36.45 1.63
C GLY A 45 22.40 35.62 0.35
N ASP A 46 23.25 35.94 -0.62
CA ASP A 46 23.32 35.17 -1.89
C ASP A 46 23.66 33.68 -1.70
N HIS A 47 24.11 33.26 -0.51
CA HIS A 47 24.43 31.87 -0.17
C HIS A 47 23.37 31.15 0.70
N THR A 48 22.28 31.81 1.10
CA THR A 48 21.25 31.19 1.97
C THR A 48 20.08 30.57 1.20
N CYS A 49 19.87 30.93 -0.07
CA CYS A 49 18.81 30.33 -0.89
C CYS A 49 19.40 29.20 -1.74
N VAL A 50 19.10 27.93 -1.41
CA VAL A 50 19.72 26.76 -2.05
C VAL A 50 19.30 26.65 -3.51
N ASN A 51 17.99 26.69 -3.77
CA ASN A 51 17.40 26.65 -5.11
C ASN A 51 16.51 27.88 -5.35
N GLY A 52 17.06 29.08 -5.14
CA GLY A 52 16.32 30.32 -5.33
C GLY A 52 17.22 31.54 -5.38
N VAL A 53 16.58 32.71 -5.44
CA VAL A 53 17.26 34.01 -5.43
C VAL A 53 16.74 34.84 -4.26
N CYS A 54 17.64 35.47 -3.52
CA CYS A 54 17.28 36.40 -2.47
C CYS A 54 16.69 37.69 -3.07
N LYS A 55 15.44 38.03 -2.72
CA LYS A 55 14.78 39.28 -3.09
C LYS A 55 14.05 39.85 -1.88
N ASN A 56 14.33 41.11 -1.54
CA ASN A 56 13.69 41.82 -0.42
C ASN A 56 13.77 41.04 0.90
N ASP A 57 14.95 40.53 1.25
CA ASP A 57 15.20 39.72 2.45
C ASP A 57 14.39 38.40 2.55
N MET A 58 13.84 37.91 1.43
CA MET A 58 13.18 36.60 1.32
C MET A 58 13.70 35.78 0.14
N CYS A 59 13.81 34.46 0.29
CA CYS A 59 14.16 33.59 -0.83
C CYS A 59 12.96 33.40 -1.76
N VAL A 60 13.14 33.72 -3.03
CA VAL A 60 12.20 33.39 -4.10
C VAL A 60 12.69 32.13 -4.80
N CYS A 61 11.97 31.03 -4.63
CA CYS A 61 12.40 29.73 -5.12
C CYS A 61 12.29 29.61 -6.64
N TYR A 62 13.23 28.88 -7.22
CA TYR A 62 13.08 28.39 -8.58
C TYR A 62 11.90 27.42 -8.66
N GLU A 63 11.30 27.33 -9.84
CA GLU A 63 10.19 26.43 -10.13
C GLU A 63 10.52 24.99 -9.68
N GLY A 64 9.58 24.37 -8.94
CA GLY A 64 9.72 23.03 -8.39
C GLY A 64 10.37 22.93 -7.00
N TRP A 65 10.80 24.06 -6.42
CA TRP A 65 11.36 24.14 -5.07
C TRP A 65 10.50 25.01 -4.15
N GLN A 66 10.54 24.68 -2.85
CA GLN A 66 9.76 25.35 -1.81
C GLN A 66 10.51 25.36 -0.46
N GLY A 67 9.92 26.03 0.52
CA GLY A 67 10.51 26.24 1.85
C GLY A 67 11.19 27.60 2.01
N PRO A 68 11.52 27.99 3.24
CA PRO A 68 12.09 29.31 3.54
C PRO A 68 13.45 29.58 2.89
N GLU A 69 14.21 28.51 2.59
CA GLU A 69 15.52 28.56 1.94
C GLU A 69 15.50 27.87 0.56
N CYS A 70 14.31 27.54 0.04
CA CYS A 70 14.14 26.77 -1.20
C CYS A 70 14.84 25.41 -1.17
N GLN A 71 14.81 24.77 -0.01
CA GLN A 71 15.56 23.56 0.28
C GLN A 71 14.77 22.26 0.04
N TYR A 72 13.44 22.34 -0.06
CA TYR A 72 12.58 21.18 -0.24
C TYR A 72 11.97 21.16 -1.64
N CYS A 73 11.77 19.96 -2.18
CA CYS A 73 11.05 19.82 -3.43
C CYS A 73 9.54 20.07 -3.24
N GLY A 74 8.85 20.54 -4.29
CA GLY A 74 7.41 20.82 -4.22
C GLY A 74 6.70 20.92 -5.58
N GLY A 75 7.33 20.45 -6.66
CA GLY A 75 6.75 20.51 -8.00
C GLY A 75 7.63 19.84 -9.05
N LYS A 76 7.51 20.29 -10.31
CA LYS A 76 8.29 19.77 -11.45
C LYS A 76 9.56 20.57 -11.67
N VAL A 77 10.71 19.90 -11.61
CA VAL A 77 12.04 20.46 -11.90
C VAL A 77 12.53 19.90 -13.24
N ASN A 78 13.10 20.74 -14.11
CA ASN A 78 13.74 20.31 -15.35
C ASN A 78 15.27 20.35 -15.21
N LEU A 79 15.94 19.25 -15.52
CA LEU A 79 17.38 19.07 -15.40
C LEU A 79 17.97 18.73 -16.76
N THR A 80 18.75 19.67 -17.32
CA THR A 80 19.34 19.56 -18.65
C THR A 80 20.85 19.25 -18.63
N SER A 81 21.48 19.26 -17.46
CA SER A 81 22.90 18.86 -17.35
C SER A 81 23.06 17.38 -17.75
N PRO A 82 24.17 16.96 -18.39
CA PRO A 82 24.45 15.55 -18.64
C PRO A 82 24.58 14.72 -17.36
N THR A 83 24.99 15.33 -16.25
CA THR A 83 25.16 14.66 -14.95
C THR A 83 24.63 15.54 -13.82
N GLY A 84 24.14 14.94 -12.74
CA GLY A 84 23.74 15.68 -11.54
C GLY A 84 23.21 14.79 -10.43
N PHE A 85 22.62 15.44 -9.42
CA PHE A 85 21.99 14.79 -8.28
C PHE A 85 20.54 15.27 -8.11
N ILE A 86 19.72 14.43 -7.49
CA ILE A 86 18.31 14.64 -7.18
C ILE A 86 18.11 14.27 -5.71
N THR A 87 17.42 15.13 -4.97
CA THR A 87 17.12 14.93 -3.55
C THR A 87 15.79 15.59 -3.21
N ASP A 88 15.10 15.05 -2.21
CA ASP A 88 13.88 15.61 -1.62
C ASP A 88 14.16 16.84 -0.72
N GLY A 89 15.36 16.95 -0.18
CA GLY A 89 15.81 18.06 0.66
C GLY A 89 16.69 17.61 1.82
N PRO A 90 17.11 18.53 2.70
CA PRO A 90 17.89 18.19 3.88
C PRO A 90 17.01 17.61 5.01
N GLY A 91 17.50 16.56 5.67
CA GLY A 91 16.82 15.91 6.79
C GLY A 91 15.78 14.91 6.32
N ASN A 92 14.69 14.76 7.08
CA ASN A 92 13.58 13.91 6.67
C ASN A 92 12.73 14.62 5.61
N TYR A 93 12.17 13.86 4.66
CA TYR A 93 11.27 14.41 3.65
C TYR A 93 9.99 14.97 4.29
N SER A 94 9.27 15.79 3.54
CA SER A 94 7.96 16.31 3.97
C SER A 94 6.84 15.32 3.67
N VAL A 95 5.87 15.19 4.57
CA VAL A 95 4.64 14.41 4.35
C VAL A 95 3.75 15.11 3.32
N SER A 96 2.82 14.38 2.71
CA SER A 96 1.85 14.89 1.71
C SER A 96 2.52 15.61 0.53
N THR A 97 3.73 15.19 0.15
CA THR A 97 4.60 15.91 -0.77
C THR A 97 4.66 15.20 -2.12
N GLN A 98 4.58 15.99 -3.19
CA GLN A 98 4.69 15.52 -4.55
C GLN A 98 5.79 16.28 -5.29
N CYS A 99 6.76 15.55 -5.83
CA CYS A 99 7.90 16.12 -6.52
C CYS A 99 8.16 15.36 -7.81
N SER A 100 8.56 16.06 -8.87
CA SER A 100 8.97 15.38 -10.10
C SER A 100 10.21 16.03 -10.71
N TRP A 101 11.09 15.21 -11.28
CA TRP A 101 12.31 15.67 -11.93
C TRP A 101 12.35 15.12 -13.35
N LEU A 102 12.36 16.01 -14.34
CA LEU A 102 12.52 15.67 -15.74
C LEU A 102 13.99 15.79 -16.13
N LEU A 103 14.58 14.67 -16.56
CA LEU A 103 15.93 14.59 -17.10
C LEU A 103 15.88 14.72 -18.62
N THR A 104 16.45 15.79 -19.17
CA THR A 104 16.56 16.02 -20.62
C THR A 104 17.96 16.52 -20.97
N PRO A 105 18.98 15.66 -20.92
CA PRO A 105 20.33 16.04 -21.31
C PRO A 105 20.40 16.44 -22.79
N PRO A 106 21.36 17.28 -23.20
CA PRO A 106 21.56 17.64 -24.59
C PRO A 106 21.94 16.41 -25.42
N ARG A 107 21.35 16.32 -26.61
CA ARG A 107 21.69 15.30 -27.61
C ARG A 107 22.95 15.72 -28.37
N LEU A 108 23.99 14.89 -28.31
CA LEU A 108 25.27 15.10 -28.99
C LEU A 108 25.35 14.36 -30.33
N GLY A 109 24.45 13.40 -30.57
CA GLY A 109 24.40 12.57 -31.77
C GLY A 109 22.98 12.29 -32.26
N PRO A 110 22.82 11.48 -33.32
CA PRO A 110 21.52 11.13 -33.89
C PRO A 110 20.70 10.20 -32.99
N THR A 111 21.36 9.40 -32.16
CA THR A 111 20.73 8.48 -31.23
C THR A 111 20.48 9.14 -29.87
N PRO A 112 19.36 8.84 -29.19
CA PRO A 112 19.13 9.32 -27.84
C PRO A 112 20.17 8.74 -26.86
N PRO A 113 20.71 9.54 -25.93
CA PRO A 113 21.68 9.03 -24.97
C PRO A 113 21.03 8.08 -23.96
N PRO A 114 21.70 6.97 -23.58
CA PRO A 114 21.29 6.21 -22.41
C PRO A 114 21.48 7.07 -21.15
N LEU A 115 20.51 7.00 -20.25
CA LEU A 115 20.44 7.74 -19.00
C LEU A 115 20.46 6.74 -17.84
N ARG A 116 21.55 6.72 -17.08
CA ARG A 116 21.60 5.99 -15.81
C ARG A 116 21.00 6.85 -14.72
N VAL A 117 20.11 6.25 -13.93
CA VAL A 117 19.58 6.77 -12.67
C VAL A 117 19.97 5.79 -11.57
N ARG A 118 20.66 6.27 -10.54
CA ARG A 118 21.20 5.45 -9.45
C ARG A 118 20.84 6.03 -8.08
N LEU A 119 20.38 5.17 -7.18
CA LEU A 119 20.11 5.49 -5.78
C LEU A 119 21.41 5.34 -4.97
N GLU A 120 21.92 6.43 -4.41
CA GLU A 120 23.07 6.39 -3.50
C GLU A 120 22.64 6.16 -2.06
N SER A 121 21.56 6.82 -1.64
CA SER A 121 20.86 6.58 -0.38
C SER A 121 19.36 6.58 -0.62
N PHE A 122 18.63 5.71 0.07
CA PHE A 122 17.19 5.60 -0.11
C PHE A 122 16.53 5.02 1.15
N ALA A 123 15.65 5.81 1.77
CA ALA A 123 14.89 5.45 2.95
C ALA A 123 13.51 6.13 2.94
N THR A 124 12.48 5.36 2.58
CA THR A 124 11.08 5.80 2.48
C THR A 124 10.14 4.86 3.23
N GLU A 125 8.92 5.29 3.57
CA GLU A 125 7.94 4.41 4.23
C GLU A 125 7.57 3.25 3.31
N CYS A 126 7.79 2.02 3.78
CA CYS A 126 7.66 0.83 2.96
C CYS A 126 6.21 0.58 2.52
N GLY A 127 5.98 0.56 1.21
CA GLY A 127 4.68 0.27 0.62
C GLY A 127 3.68 1.43 0.65
N TRP A 128 4.05 2.59 1.21
CA TRP A 128 3.22 3.79 1.27
C TRP A 128 3.82 4.93 0.45
N ASP A 129 5.13 5.15 0.60
CA ASP A 129 5.86 6.21 -0.09
C ASP A 129 6.72 5.64 -1.21
N HIS A 130 6.64 6.28 -2.38
CA HIS A 130 7.15 5.70 -3.61
C HIS A 130 7.91 6.71 -4.47
N LEU A 131 9.07 6.28 -4.98
CA LEU A 131 9.81 6.95 -6.05
C LEU A 131 9.66 6.17 -7.36
N TYR A 132 8.95 6.75 -8.30
CA TYR A 132 8.72 6.22 -9.65
C TYR A 132 9.81 6.70 -10.61
N VAL A 133 10.29 5.81 -11.48
CA VAL A 133 11.24 6.15 -12.55
C VAL A 133 10.71 5.68 -13.89
N TYR A 134 10.54 6.64 -14.81
CA TYR A 134 9.95 6.47 -16.13
C TYR A 134 10.99 6.67 -17.23
N ASP A 135 10.98 5.82 -18.27
CA ASP A 135 11.78 5.99 -19.49
C ASP A 135 11.02 6.87 -20.49
N GLY A 136 11.20 8.18 -20.37
CA GLY A 136 10.49 9.16 -21.19
C GLY A 136 10.36 10.52 -20.52
N ASP A 137 9.52 11.36 -21.10
CA ASP A 137 9.33 12.76 -20.70
C ASP A 137 8.00 13.01 -19.98
N SER A 138 7.29 11.94 -19.59
CA SER A 138 6.01 11.99 -18.90
C SER A 138 5.82 10.74 -18.03
N VAL A 139 4.81 10.76 -17.15
CA VAL A 139 4.36 9.55 -16.43
C VAL A 139 3.61 8.56 -17.32
N ARG A 140 3.25 8.97 -18.54
CA ARG A 140 2.85 8.07 -19.63
C ARG A 140 4.03 7.71 -20.51
N ALA A 141 5.24 7.76 -19.94
CA ALA A 141 6.44 7.29 -20.60
C ALA A 141 6.18 5.97 -21.30
N GLU A 142 6.92 5.75 -22.38
CA GLU A 142 6.81 4.54 -23.18
C GLU A 142 7.07 3.27 -22.34
N LYS A 143 7.70 3.41 -21.15
CA LYS A 143 7.91 2.33 -20.17
C LYS A 143 8.18 2.85 -18.75
N LEU A 144 7.54 2.26 -17.73
CA LEU A 144 7.99 2.40 -16.32
C LEU A 144 9.18 1.46 -16.08
N LEU A 145 10.24 1.98 -15.47
CA LEU A 145 11.45 1.22 -15.15
C LEU A 145 11.47 0.70 -13.71
N ALA A 146 10.99 1.51 -12.75
CA ALA A 146 11.05 1.17 -11.32
C ALA A 146 10.00 1.91 -10.49
N VAL A 147 9.62 1.31 -9.36
CA VAL A 147 8.88 1.91 -8.25
C VAL A 147 9.59 1.53 -6.94
N PHE A 148 10.45 2.42 -6.45
CA PHE A 148 11.23 2.18 -5.24
C PHE A 148 10.45 2.58 -3.99
N SER A 149 10.56 1.77 -2.93
CA SER A 149 9.98 2.01 -1.61
C SER A 149 10.75 1.23 -0.53
N GLY A 150 10.73 1.72 0.71
CA GLY A 150 11.47 1.13 1.85
C GLY A 150 12.90 1.63 1.95
N VAL A 151 13.73 0.87 2.69
CA VAL A 151 15.17 1.17 2.89
C VAL A 151 16.05 0.27 2.02
N LEU A 152 17.01 0.89 1.33
CA LEU A 152 18.10 0.20 0.62
C LEU A 152 19.39 0.33 1.44
N GLU A 153 19.87 -0.76 2.03
CA GLU A 153 21.13 -0.77 2.80
C GLU A 153 22.35 -0.84 1.89
N ASN A 154 23.48 -0.25 2.30
CA ASN A 154 24.75 -0.16 1.55
C ASN A 154 25.37 -1.51 1.10
N GLY A 155 24.91 -2.66 1.61
CA GLY A 155 25.41 -4.00 1.27
C GLY A 155 24.67 -4.73 0.14
N GLU A 156 23.56 -4.19 -0.36
CA GLU A 156 22.87 -4.74 -1.53
C GLU A 156 23.66 -4.45 -2.83
N SER A 157 23.51 -5.30 -3.86
CA SER A 157 24.28 -5.16 -5.11
C SER A 157 24.15 -3.76 -5.71
N SER A 158 25.22 -3.26 -6.32
CA SER A 158 25.16 -2.01 -7.07
C SER A 158 24.04 -2.02 -8.12
N TRP A 159 23.86 -3.16 -8.79
CA TRP A 159 22.85 -3.30 -9.84
C TRP A 159 21.43 -3.09 -9.33
N THR A 160 21.09 -3.46 -8.09
CA THR A 160 19.74 -3.26 -7.53
C THR A 160 19.37 -1.81 -7.28
N ARG A 161 20.35 -0.91 -7.27
CA ARG A 161 20.15 0.53 -7.03
C ARG A 161 20.04 1.38 -8.28
N GLN A 162 20.05 0.80 -9.49
CA GLN A 162 20.08 1.59 -10.71
C GLN A 162 19.14 1.10 -11.80
N VAL A 163 18.73 2.03 -12.66
CA VAL A 163 17.97 1.78 -13.90
C VAL A 163 18.56 2.58 -15.05
N ILE A 164 18.37 2.06 -16.27
CA ILE A 164 18.83 2.70 -17.50
C ILE A 164 17.61 3.07 -18.35
N ALA A 165 17.40 4.37 -18.56
CA ALA A 165 16.43 4.92 -19.50
C ALA A 165 17.08 5.09 -20.87
N ARG A 166 16.43 4.61 -21.94
CA ARG A 166 17.00 4.54 -23.30
C ARG A 166 16.33 5.53 -24.26
N SER A 167 15.24 6.19 -23.87
CA SER A 167 14.54 7.18 -24.69
C SER A 167 15.28 8.52 -24.84
N GLY A 168 16.37 8.73 -24.09
CA GLY A 168 17.09 10.00 -24.03
C GLY A 168 16.47 11.03 -23.08
N SER A 169 15.42 10.63 -22.37
CA SER A 169 14.78 11.42 -21.30
C SER A 169 14.33 10.47 -20.18
N ALA A 170 14.26 10.96 -18.96
CA ALA A 170 13.65 10.20 -17.87
C ALA A 170 12.83 11.14 -16.98
N LEU A 171 11.67 10.67 -16.49
CA LEU A 171 10.89 11.39 -15.49
C LEU A 171 10.94 10.61 -14.19
N LEU A 172 11.36 11.26 -13.11
CA LEU A 172 11.25 10.74 -11.76
C LEU A 172 10.08 11.42 -11.07
N HIS A 173 9.30 10.68 -10.29
CA HIS A 173 8.18 11.22 -9.52
C HIS A 173 8.18 10.62 -8.12
N PHE A 174 8.17 11.46 -7.09
CA PHE A 174 8.08 11.07 -5.69
C PHE A 174 6.74 11.51 -5.11
N PHE A 175 6.12 10.60 -4.37
CA PHE A 175 4.89 10.82 -3.61
C PHE A 175 5.10 10.33 -2.18
N SER A 176 4.81 11.19 -1.21
CA SER A 176 4.65 10.83 0.20
C SER A 176 3.22 11.03 0.67
N ASP A 177 2.75 10.14 1.54
CA ASP A 177 1.43 10.23 2.14
C ASP A 177 1.37 11.18 3.36
N ASP A 178 0.20 11.29 3.98
CA ASP A 178 -0.03 12.14 5.16
C ASP A 178 0.60 11.56 6.46
N ALA A 179 1.38 10.47 6.38
CA ALA A 179 1.84 9.69 7.52
C ALA A 179 3.23 10.07 8.04
N TYR A 180 4.19 9.15 8.10
CA TYR A 180 5.48 9.34 8.77
C TYR A 180 6.60 9.59 7.76
N ALA A 181 7.49 10.52 8.05
CA ALA A 181 8.64 10.80 7.18
C ALA A 181 9.95 10.17 7.67
N MET A 182 10.69 9.59 6.73
CA MET A 182 12.03 9.00 6.90
C MET A 182 13.13 9.91 6.28
N GLU A 183 14.38 9.43 6.25
CA GLU A 183 15.57 10.18 5.82
C GLU A 183 15.57 10.60 4.32
N GLY A 184 14.65 10.07 3.50
CA GLY A 184 14.52 10.47 2.10
C GLY A 184 15.54 9.78 1.21
N PHE A 185 15.99 10.47 0.16
CA PHE A 185 16.84 9.86 -0.85
C PHE A 185 17.82 10.84 -1.50
N ASN A 186 18.91 10.26 -1.99
CA ASN A 186 19.86 10.92 -2.87
C ASN A 186 20.10 10.05 -4.11
N VAL A 187 19.82 10.63 -5.27
CA VAL A 187 19.85 9.95 -6.56
C VAL A 187 20.82 10.66 -7.49
N THR A 188 21.75 9.92 -8.07
CA THR A 188 22.65 10.42 -9.11
C THR A 188 22.12 10.05 -10.48
N TYR A 189 22.34 10.91 -11.46
CA TYR A 189 22.05 10.59 -12.85
C TYR A 189 23.20 10.98 -13.78
N ALA A 190 23.35 10.20 -14.85
CA ALA A 190 24.37 10.44 -15.87
C ALA A 190 23.88 10.01 -17.26
N ALA A 191 23.98 10.92 -18.22
CA ALA A 191 23.77 10.66 -19.64
C ALA A 191 25.02 10.04 -20.28
N TYR A 192 24.84 9.31 -21.39
CA TYR A 192 25.92 8.59 -22.08
C TYR A 192 26.67 7.63 -21.15
N SER A 193 25.95 7.05 -20.21
CA SER A 193 26.52 6.20 -19.17
C SER A 193 25.91 4.82 -19.16
N CYS A 194 26.68 3.89 -18.59
CA CYS A 194 26.32 2.50 -18.44
C CYS A 194 26.21 2.13 -16.95
N PRO A 195 25.60 0.98 -16.62
CA PRO A 195 25.58 0.45 -15.27
C PRO A 195 26.98 0.42 -14.61
N SER A 196 27.09 0.82 -13.34
CA SER A 196 28.34 0.71 -12.58
C SER A 196 28.14 0.73 -11.06
N ASN A 197 29.10 0.19 -10.30
CA ASN A 197 29.23 0.27 -8.84
C ASN A 197 29.50 1.67 -8.27
N ASP A 198 30.01 2.58 -9.08
CA ASP A 198 30.24 3.99 -8.74
C ASP A 198 29.52 4.89 -9.77
N HIS A 199 28.99 6.04 -9.33
CA HIS A 199 28.36 7.02 -10.24
C HIS A 199 29.38 7.70 -11.16
N ARG A 200 30.67 7.69 -10.81
CA ARG A 200 31.75 8.36 -11.55
C ARG A 200 32.32 7.51 -12.69
N THR A 201 32.03 6.22 -12.70
CA THR A 201 32.61 5.25 -13.62
C THR A 201 31.51 4.62 -14.48
N ASN A 202 31.92 3.99 -15.58
CA ASN A 202 31.07 3.19 -16.45
C ASN A 202 31.58 1.75 -16.41
N CYS A 203 30.67 0.78 -16.35
CA CYS A 203 31.01 -0.65 -16.33
C CYS A 203 32.02 -1.01 -15.25
N SER A 204 31.96 -0.28 -14.13
CA SER A 204 32.80 -0.48 -12.94
C SER A 204 34.31 -0.47 -13.22
N ASN A 205 34.73 0.20 -14.30
CA ASN A 205 36.10 0.20 -14.84
C ASN A 205 36.63 -1.19 -15.27
N HIS A 206 35.73 -2.12 -15.54
CA HIS A 206 36.04 -3.51 -15.93
C HIS A 206 35.32 -3.91 -17.24
N GLY A 207 35.07 -2.93 -18.10
CA GLY A 207 34.38 -3.15 -19.36
C GLY A 207 34.19 -1.87 -20.16
N GLU A 208 33.71 -2.04 -21.38
CA GLU A 208 33.41 -0.96 -22.31
C GLU A 208 31.90 -0.70 -22.34
N CYS A 209 31.53 0.59 -22.39
CA CYS A 209 30.13 1.03 -22.42
C CYS A 209 29.65 1.18 -23.87
N GLU A 210 28.66 0.40 -24.26
CA GLU A 210 28.05 0.42 -25.59
C GLU A 210 26.54 0.63 -25.48
N ASP A 211 26.07 1.79 -25.94
CA ASP A 211 24.64 2.16 -25.94
C ASP A 211 23.91 1.88 -24.60
N GLY A 212 24.58 2.11 -23.46
CA GLY A 212 23.98 1.92 -22.13
C GLY A 212 24.02 0.48 -21.62
N SER A 213 24.73 -0.40 -22.31
CA SER A 213 25.02 -1.78 -21.92
C SER A 213 26.52 -1.97 -21.74
N CYS A 214 26.93 -2.79 -20.78
CA CYS A 214 28.34 -3.06 -20.53
C CYS A 214 28.81 -4.32 -21.26
N ARG A 215 29.91 -4.19 -22.00
CA ARG A 215 30.70 -5.32 -22.50
C ARG A 215 31.85 -5.57 -21.53
N CYS A 216 31.73 -6.60 -20.69
CA CYS A 216 32.72 -6.86 -19.65
C CYS A 216 34.03 -7.43 -20.21
N GLU A 217 35.12 -7.10 -19.51
CA GLU A 217 36.41 -7.76 -19.68
C GLU A 217 36.31 -9.26 -19.31
N PRO A 218 37.19 -10.14 -19.82
CA PRO A 218 37.07 -11.60 -19.66
C PRO A 218 36.98 -12.12 -18.22
N GLU A 219 37.53 -11.41 -17.24
CA GLU A 219 37.56 -11.81 -15.82
C GLU A 219 36.36 -11.27 -15.02
N TRP A 220 35.47 -10.52 -15.66
CA TRP A 220 34.36 -9.83 -15.01
C TRP A 220 33.03 -10.17 -15.67
N THR A 221 31.98 -10.16 -14.86
CA THR A 221 30.60 -10.46 -15.24
C THR A 221 29.64 -9.56 -14.46
N GLY A 222 28.34 -9.80 -14.65
CA GLY A 222 27.27 -8.97 -14.11
C GLY A 222 26.95 -7.80 -15.04
N VAL A 223 25.77 -7.22 -14.85
CA VAL A 223 25.25 -6.17 -15.74
C VAL A 223 26.11 -4.90 -15.72
N ALA A 224 26.84 -4.68 -14.62
CA ALA A 224 27.72 -3.54 -14.41
C ALA A 224 29.22 -3.91 -14.41
N CYS A 225 29.58 -5.15 -14.79
CA CYS A 225 30.93 -5.69 -14.72
C CYS A 225 31.58 -5.53 -13.32
N ASP A 226 30.78 -5.63 -12.26
CA ASP A 226 31.19 -5.48 -10.86
C ASP A 226 31.38 -6.81 -10.14
N GLU A 227 31.06 -7.92 -10.80
CA GLU A 227 31.19 -9.26 -10.25
C GLU A 227 32.37 -10.00 -10.92
N PRO A 228 33.31 -10.59 -10.17
CA PRO A 228 34.35 -11.40 -10.78
C PRO A 228 33.74 -12.69 -11.39
N LEU A 229 34.18 -13.07 -12.59
CA LEU A 229 33.73 -14.29 -13.28
C LEU A 229 33.97 -15.55 -12.42
N CYS A 230 35.07 -15.57 -11.68
CA CYS A 230 35.48 -16.65 -10.81
C CYS A 230 35.78 -16.14 -9.39
N PRO A 231 34.74 -15.94 -8.56
CA PRO A 231 34.92 -15.45 -7.19
C PRO A 231 35.81 -16.39 -6.36
N GLU A 232 36.73 -15.82 -5.57
CA GLU A 232 37.69 -16.56 -4.74
C GLU A 232 38.54 -17.58 -5.53
N GLU A 233 38.81 -17.32 -6.81
CA GLU A 233 39.54 -18.23 -7.71
C GLU A 233 38.98 -19.66 -7.71
N CYS A 234 37.65 -19.80 -7.58
CA CYS A 234 36.97 -21.09 -7.47
C CYS A 234 37.49 -21.98 -6.31
N ASN A 235 38.09 -21.36 -5.29
CA ASN A 235 38.79 -22.02 -4.21
C ASN A 235 39.80 -23.07 -4.72
N ALA A 236 40.47 -22.80 -5.85
CA ALA A 236 41.40 -23.73 -6.48
C ALA A 236 42.54 -24.15 -5.54
N ALA A 237 43.04 -23.21 -4.71
CA ALA A 237 44.05 -23.47 -3.69
C ALA A 237 43.63 -24.55 -2.66
N TYR A 238 42.32 -24.76 -2.47
CA TYR A 238 41.75 -25.76 -1.56
C TYR A 238 41.14 -26.96 -2.28
N GLY A 239 41.42 -27.14 -3.58
CA GLY A 239 40.83 -28.20 -4.41
C GLY A 239 39.34 -27.98 -4.70
N GLY A 240 38.86 -26.74 -4.60
CA GLY A 240 37.47 -26.34 -4.83
C GLY A 240 37.00 -26.59 -6.26
N GLY A 241 37.77 -26.11 -7.22
CA GLY A 241 37.44 -26.19 -8.64
C GLY A 241 38.46 -25.48 -9.51
N THR A 242 38.11 -25.29 -10.78
CA THR A 242 38.91 -24.56 -11.77
C THR A 242 38.07 -23.48 -12.43
N CYS A 243 38.67 -22.33 -12.69
CA CYS A 243 38.01 -21.24 -13.42
C CYS A 243 37.92 -21.57 -14.91
N THR A 244 36.75 -21.37 -15.51
CA THR A 244 36.49 -21.58 -16.94
C THR A 244 35.89 -20.32 -17.55
N ARG A 245 35.72 -20.28 -18.88
CA ARG A 245 35.07 -19.14 -19.56
C ARG A 245 33.61 -18.90 -19.14
N SER A 246 32.97 -19.88 -18.51
CA SER A 246 31.60 -19.79 -18.00
C SER A 246 31.55 -19.67 -16.47
N GLY A 247 32.67 -19.34 -15.82
CA GLY A 247 32.80 -19.27 -14.37
C GLY A 247 33.39 -20.55 -13.75
N CYS A 248 33.13 -20.76 -12.46
CA CYS A 248 33.75 -21.84 -11.70
C CYS A 248 33.20 -23.24 -12.02
N SER A 249 34.08 -24.15 -12.46
CA SER A 249 33.81 -25.58 -12.57
C SER A 249 34.29 -26.29 -11.31
N CYS A 250 33.35 -26.65 -10.44
CA CYS A 250 33.65 -27.28 -9.15
C CYS A 250 34.07 -28.74 -9.27
N SER A 251 34.92 -29.19 -8.34
CA SER A 251 35.24 -30.60 -8.14
C SER A 251 33.99 -31.36 -7.64
N ALA A 252 34.00 -32.70 -7.78
CA ALA A 252 32.81 -33.53 -7.52
C ALA A 252 32.18 -33.34 -6.13
N LEU A 253 32.96 -32.93 -5.13
CA LEU A 253 32.53 -32.76 -3.73
C LEU A 253 32.21 -31.30 -3.37
N LYS A 254 32.26 -30.37 -4.32
CA LYS A 254 32.13 -28.93 -4.10
C LYS A 254 31.06 -28.31 -5.00
N ARG A 255 30.43 -27.24 -4.53
CA ARG A 255 29.29 -26.54 -5.14
C ARG A 255 29.30 -25.05 -4.80
N GLY A 256 28.39 -24.30 -5.43
CA GLY A 256 28.22 -22.86 -5.27
C GLY A 256 29.10 -22.05 -6.23
N ILE A 257 28.84 -20.75 -6.31
CA ILE A 257 29.47 -19.83 -7.27
C ILE A 257 31.01 -19.79 -7.19
N SER A 258 31.57 -19.95 -6.00
CA SER A 258 33.02 -20.00 -5.75
C SER A 258 33.56 -21.40 -5.48
N CYS A 259 32.73 -22.45 -5.58
CA CYS A 259 33.07 -23.82 -5.16
C CYS A 259 33.49 -23.97 -3.68
N ALA A 260 33.10 -23.03 -2.81
CA ALA A 260 33.39 -23.08 -1.38
C ALA A 260 32.48 -24.05 -0.60
N ARG A 261 31.23 -24.25 -1.06
CA ARG A 261 30.23 -25.08 -0.37
C ARG A 261 30.49 -26.56 -0.66
N ASP A 262 30.41 -27.41 0.34
CA ASP A 262 30.44 -28.86 0.12
C ASP A 262 29.15 -29.34 -0.57
N ALA A 263 29.28 -30.28 -1.51
CA ALA A 263 28.16 -30.82 -2.29
C ALA A 263 27.07 -31.49 -1.45
N TRP A 264 27.41 -31.98 -0.25
CA TRP A 264 26.43 -32.57 0.65
C TRP A 264 25.51 -31.56 1.34
N ARG A 265 25.88 -30.28 1.37
CA ARG A 265 25.04 -29.22 1.96
C ARG A 265 24.14 -28.60 0.91
N ALA A 266 22.89 -28.33 1.26
CA ALA A 266 21.98 -27.52 0.46
C ALA A 266 22.42 -26.06 0.38
N GLY A 267 21.93 -25.34 -0.63
CA GLY A 267 22.30 -23.96 -0.85
C GLY A 267 22.19 -23.51 -2.31
N TRP A 268 22.52 -22.25 -2.52
CA TRP A 268 22.39 -21.59 -3.81
C TRP A 268 23.43 -22.10 -4.82
N ALA A 269 22.97 -22.29 -6.06
CA ALA A 269 23.79 -22.55 -7.23
C ALA A 269 24.14 -21.23 -7.95
N PRO A 270 25.13 -21.24 -8.86
CA PRO A 270 25.45 -20.07 -9.68
C PRO A 270 24.19 -19.56 -10.40
N PRO A 271 24.04 -18.23 -10.57
CA PRO A 271 22.91 -17.68 -11.30
C PRO A 271 22.90 -18.22 -12.73
N THR A 272 21.70 -18.53 -13.23
CA THR A 272 21.54 -18.88 -14.65
C THR A 272 21.35 -17.57 -15.41
N HIS A 273 22.28 -17.24 -16.31
CA HIS A 273 22.05 -16.19 -17.30
C HIS A 273 21.08 -16.74 -18.35
N SER A 274 19.80 -16.85 -18.00
CA SER A 274 18.77 -17.29 -18.92
C SER A 274 18.52 -16.19 -19.95
N GLY A 275 18.54 -16.53 -21.24
CA GLY A 275 18.28 -15.61 -22.36
C GLY A 275 17.03 -14.73 -22.16
N ASP A 276 17.08 -13.53 -22.74
CA ASP A 276 16.15 -12.41 -22.56
C ASP A 276 14.67 -12.80 -22.55
N THR A 277 14.10 -13.01 -21.36
CA THR A 277 12.66 -12.89 -21.17
C THR A 277 12.31 -11.54 -20.54
N PRO A 278 11.13 -10.97 -20.89
CA PRO A 278 10.68 -9.75 -20.24
C PRO A 278 10.64 -9.91 -18.72
N PRO A 279 11.18 -8.94 -17.95
CA PRO A 279 11.07 -8.92 -16.50
C PRO A 279 9.62 -9.03 -16.05
N VAL A 280 9.36 -9.81 -14.99
CA VAL A 280 7.98 -10.16 -14.61
C VAL A 280 7.76 -10.33 -13.11
N ALA A 281 6.60 -9.95 -12.59
CA ALA A 281 6.19 -10.20 -11.20
C ALA A 281 4.75 -10.75 -11.12
N ALA A 282 4.44 -11.42 -10.00
CA ALA A 282 3.15 -12.03 -9.70
C ALA A 282 2.59 -12.93 -10.82
N HIS A 283 3.50 -13.69 -11.44
CA HIS A 283 3.23 -14.72 -12.42
C HIS A 283 3.18 -16.10 -11.75
N VAL A 284 2.80 -17.12 -12.52
CA VAL A 284 2.85 -18.52 -12.08
C VAL A 284 3.96 -19.26 -12.84
N LEU A 285 4.65 -20.15 -12.13
CA LEU A 285 5.67 -21.05 -12.69
C LEU A 285 5.29 -22.50 -12.35
N LEU A 286 5.10 -23.34 -13.36
CA LEU A 286 4.69 -24.74 -13.19
C LEU A 286 5.62 -25.70 -13.93
N PRO A 287 5.91 -26.89 -13.38
CA PRO A 287 6.60 -27.94 -14.13
C PRO A 287 5.70 -28.51 -15.23
N TYR A 288 6.29 -28.79 -16.40
CA TYR A 288 5.65 -29.45 -17.56
C TYR A 288 6.64 -30.42 -18.22
N GLY A 289 6.57 -31.70 -17.85
CA GLY A 289 7.60 -32.66 -18.19
C GLY A 289 8.93 -32.30 -17.52
N ASP A 290 10.02 -32.25 -18.29
CA ASP A 290 11.34 -31.84 -17.81
C ASP A 290 11.55 -30.30 -17.84
N ASP A 291 10.57 -29.56 -18.36
CA ASP A 291 10.62 -28.11 -18.58
C ASP A 291 9.71 -27.35 -17.62
N LEU A 292 9.78 -26.02 -17.64
CA LEU A 292 8.88 -25.15 -16.87
C LEU A 292 8.02 -24.29 -17.78
N LEU A 293 6.82 -23.97 -17.33
CA LEU A 293 5.91 -23.01 -17.95
C LEU A 293 5.82 -21.76 -17.08
N ARG A 294 6.03 -20.60 -17.69
CA ARG A 294 5.75 -19.30 -17.09
C ARG A 294 4.44 -18.77 -17.66
N ILE A 295 3.48 -18.48 -16.77
CA ILE A 295 2.12 -18.05 -17.12
C ILE A 295 1.86 -16.63 -16.60
N GLY A 296 1.54 -15.72 -17.52
CA GLY A 296 1.14 -14.34 -17.24
C GLY A 296 2.16 -13.56 -16.39
N GLY A 297 1.63 -12.68 -15.55
CA GLY A 297 2.37 -11.76 -14.69
C GLY A 297 2.42 -10.33 -15.23
N GLU A 298 2.93 -9.44 -14.39
CA GLU A 298 3.11 -8.03 -14.71
C GLU A 298 4.49 -7.75 -15.31
N THR A 299 4.54 -7.06 -16.45
CA THR A 299 5.77 -6.80 -17.22
C THR A 299 6.07 -5.32 -17.49
N PHE A 300 5.22 -4.38 -17.04
CA PHE A 300 5.20 -2.94 -17.36
C PHE A 300 5.21 -2.61 -18.86
N ALA A 301 4.95 -3.61 -19.69
CA ALA A 301 5.03 -3.60 -21.14
C ALA A 301 4.17 -4.73 -21.71
N HIS A 302 3.94 -4.74 -23.02
CA HIS A 302 3.29 -5.87 -23.67
C HIS A 302 4.19 -7.11 -23.65
N SER A 303 3.64 -8.26 -23.28
CA SER A 303 4.35 -9.54 -23.26
C SER A 303 3.43 -10.69 -23.65
N HIS A 304 4.01 -11.80 -24.09
CA HIS A 304 3.23 -13.01 -24.38
C HIS A 304 2.68 -13.60 -23.07
N PHE A 305 1.54 -14.30 -23.15
CA PHE A 305 0.93 -14.86 -21.95
C PHE A 305 1.63 -16.15 -21.45
N LEU A 306 2.29 -16.90 -22.35
CA LEU A 306 2.86 -18.21 -22.05
C LEU A 306 4.28 -18.35 -22.61
N TYR A 307 5.22 -18.72 -21.73
CA TYR A 307 6.61 -19.04 -22.09
C TYR A 307 6.98 -20.42 -21.56
N ARG A 308 7.91 -21.09 -22.22
CA ARG A 308 8.51 -22.35 -21.79
C ARG A 308 9.99 -22.15 -21.52
N TYR A 309 10.44 -22.61 -20.36
CA TYR A 309 11.86 -22.71 -20.03
C TYR A 309 12.32 -24.14 -20.27
N LYS A 310 13.23 -24.32 -21.22
CA LYS A 310 13.83 -25.61 -21.49
C LYS A 310 14.96 -25.86 -20.52
N THR A 311 14.74 -26.72 -19.53
CA THR A 311 15.68 -26.90 -18.41
C THR A 311 17.05 -27.42 -18.88
N ALA A 312 17.06 -28.29 -19.89
CA ALA A 312 18.29 -28.86 -20.45
C ALA A 312 19.13 -27.84 -21.24
N GLU A 313 18.47 -26.93 -21.95
CA GLU A 313 19.10 -25.89 -22.79
C GLU A 313 19.37 -24.60 -21.98
N GLN A 314 18.70 -24.43 -20.84
CA GLN A 314 18.70 -23.22 -20.02
C GLN A 314 18.18 -21.97 -20.76
N GLU A 315 17.32 -22.18 -21.75
CA GLU A 315 16.76 -21.13 -22.60
C GLU A 315 15.24 -21.01 -22.48
N TRP A 316 14.75 -19.80 -22.71
CA TRP A 316 13.33 -19.50 -22.77
C TRP A 316 12.85 -19.41 -24.22
N GLU A 317 11.67 -19.97 -24.48
CA GLU A 317 10.96 -19.82 -25.74
C GLU A 317 9.51 -19.37 -25.51
N VAL A 318 8.98 -18.62 -26.47
CA VAL A 318 7.55 -18.27 -26.47
C VAL A 318 6.76 -19.49 -26.93
N LEU A 319 5.74 -19.88 -26.17
CA LEU A 319 4.80 -20.91 -26.63
C LEU A 319 3.64 -20.25 -27.40
N PRO A 320 3.52 -20.48 -28.72
CA PRO A 320 2.44 -19.89 -29.49
C PRO A 320 1.10 -20.47 -29.04
N THR A 321 0.21 -19.59 -28.58
CA THR A 321 -1.17 -19.93 -28.24
C THR A 321 -2.12 -18.93 -28.91
N TYR A 322 -3.37 -19.34 -29.09
CA TYR A 322 -4.39 -18.52 -29.75
C TYR A 322 -5.55 -18.26 -28.80
N ASP A 323 -6.25 -17.14 -29.03
CA ASP A 323 -7.40 -16.69 -28.24
C ASP A 323 -7.07 -16.50 -26.75
N SER A 324 -5.81 -16.13 -26.46
CA SER A 324 -5.27 -16.01 -25.11
C SER A 324 -6.08 -15.04 -24.23
N PRO A 325 -6.19 -15.32 -22.92
CA PRO A 325 -6.80 -14.39 -21.99
C PRO A 325 -6.08 -13.05 -21.98
N ALA A 326 -6.80 -12.00 -21.57
CA ALA A 326 -6.18 -10.71 -21.26
C ALA A 326 -5.04 -10.88 -20.25
N ALA A 327 -3.99 -10.09 -20.43
CA ALA A 327 -2.83 -10.06 -19.55
C ALA A 327 -3.28 -9.81 -18.10
N ARG A 328 -2.69 -10.58 -17.17
CA ARG A 328 -3.09 -10.59 -15.77
C ARG A 328 -1.96 -11.02 -14.85
N PHE A 329 -2.05 -10.57 -13.61
CA PHE A 329 -1.13 -10.91 -12.53
C PHE A 329 -1.93 -11.29 -11.27
N ALA A 330 -1.23 -11.81 -10.26
CA ALA A 330 -1.82 -12.25 -8.99
C ALA A 330 -2.98 -13.26 -9.19
N HIS A 331 -2.90 -14.03 -10.28
CA HIS A 331 -3.77 -15.15 -10.61
C HIS A 331 -3.10 -16.45 -10.12
N SER A 332 -3.87 -17.53 -10.12
CA SER A 332 -3.32 -18.87 -9.89
C SER A 332 -3.51 -19.74 -11.13
N ALA A 333 -2.68 -20.77 -11.27
CA ALA A 333 -2.82 -21.75 -12.34
C ALA A 333 -2.42 -23.14 -11.85
N VAL A 334 -3.03 -24.16 -12.43
CA VAL A 334 -2.70 -25.57 -12.20
C VAL A 334 -2.60 -26.32 -13.53
N LEU A 335 -1.82 -27.40 -13.54
CA LEU A 335 -1.67 -28.29 -14.68
C LEU A 335 -2.35 -29.63 -14.39
N TYR A 336 -3.32 -30.01 -15.22
CA TYR A 336 -3.98 -31.32 -15.20
C TYR A 336 -3.68 -32.08 -16.49
N GLY A 337 -2.75 -33.04 -16.44
CA GLY A 337 -2.24 -33.73 -17.63
C GLY A 337 -1.55 -32.73 -18.57
N HIS A 338 -2.10 -32.56 -19.78
CA HIS A 338 -1.63 -31.55 -20.76
C HIS A 338 -2.51 -30.29 -20.79
N GLU A 339 -3.44 -30.15 -19.85
CA GLU A 339 -4.36 -29.03 -19.79
C GLU A 339 -3.94 -28.05 -18.70
N LEU A 340 -3.66 -26.82 -19.12
CA LEU A 340 -3.36 -25.70 -18.24
C LEU A 340 -4.66 -24.97 -17.91
N ILE A 341 -4.90 -24.75 -16.61
CA ILE A 341 -6.10 -24.08 -16.08
C ILE A 341 -5.64 -22.84 -15.30
N VAL A 342 -6.16 -21.68 -15.67
CA VAL A 342 -5.83 -20.36 -15.07
C VAL A 342 -7.08 -19.77 -14.46
N TYR A 343 -6.99 -19.24 -13.24
CA TYR A 343 -8.15 -18.69 -12.52
C TYR A 343 -7.86 -17.32 -11.88
N GLY A 344 -8.82 -16.42 -12.06
CA GLY A 344 -8.91 -15.13 -11.38
C GLY A 344 -7.74 -14.19 -11.70
N GLY A 345 -7.32 -13.45 -10.67
CA GLY A 345 -6.30 -12.41 -10.76
C GLY A 345 -6.88 -11.07 -11.18
N VAL A 346 -5.99 -10.15 -11.50
CA VAL A 346 -6.35 -8.80 -11.95
C VAL A 346 -6.04 -8.70 -13.43
N VAL A 347 -7.06 -8.39 -14.23
CA VAL A 347 -6.94 -8.19 -15.68
C VAL A 347 -6.80 -6.73 -16.02
N ILE A 348 -6.03 -6.45 -17.08
CA ILE A 348 -5.93 -5.12 -17.65
C ILE A 348 -7.26 -4.76 -18.34
N SER A 349 -7.88 -3.63 -17.99
CA SER A 349 -9.05 -3.10 -18.71
C SER A 349 -8.66 -2.50 -20.06
N ASP A 350 -9.48 -2.76 -21.07
CA ASP A 350 -9.37 -2.24 -22.44
C ASP A 350 -9.88 -0.79 -22.58
N GLU A 351 -10.42 -0.18 -21.53
CA GLU A 351 -11.03 1.16 -21.56
C GLU A 351 -9.99 2.28 -21.30
N PRO A 352 -9.57 3.06 -22.33
CA PRO A 352 -8.51 4.06 -22.21
C PRO A 352 -8.84 5.25 -21.28
N GLU A 353 -10.12 5.44 -20.93
CA GLU A 353 -10.60 6.54 -20.07
C GLU A 353 -10.85 6.14 -18.61
N ARG A 354 -10.84 4.84 -18.26
CA ARG A 354 -11.25 4.35 -16.92
C ARG A 354 -10.10 4.04 -15.95
N GLY A 355 -8.85 4.23 -16.35
CA GLY A 355 -7.72 4.47 -15.41
C GLY A 355 -7.23 3.25 -14.61
N GLY A 356 -5.99 2.80 -14.90
CA GLY A 356 -5.08 2.16 -13.94
C GLY A 356 -4.83 0.65 -13.96
N GLY A 357 -3.75 0.17 -14.58
CA GLY A 357 -3.23 -1.20 -14.42
C GLY A 357 -1.94 -1.29 -15.22
N LEU A 358 -0.79 -1.70 -14.71
CA LEU A 358 -0.37 -2.26 -13.43
C LEU A 358 0.99 -1.63 -13.16
N ALA A 359 1.06 -0.73 -12.19
CA ALA A 359 2.22 0.11 -11.86
C ALA A 359 2.87 0.99 -12.96
N GLY A 360 2.65 0.80 -14.27
CA GLY A 360 3.49 1.49 -15.26
C GLY A 360 2.85 2.29 -16.40
N LEU A 361 1.56 2.13 -16.69
CA LEU A 361 0.91 2.82 -17.82
C LEU A 361 -0.42 3.44 -17.38
N GLU A 362 -0.49 4.77 -17.43
CA GLU A 362 -1.69 5.52 -17.09
C GLU A 362 -2.83 5.17 -18.08
N GLY A 363 -4.02 4.82 -17.57
CA GLY A 363 -5.23 4.64 -18.39
C GLY A 363 -5.83 3.23 -18.53
N ARG A 364 -5.40 2.19 -17.80
CA ARG A 364 -5.96 0.82 -17.95
C ARG A 364 -6.43 0.11 -16.66
N ALA A 365 -7.58 0.46 -16.07
CA ALA A 365 -8.06 -0.07 -14.77
C ALA A 365 -7.88 -1.60 -14.61
N GLY A 366 -7.20 -2.05 -13.55
CA GLY A 366 -7.02 -3.45 -13.25
C GLY A 366 -8.24 -3.97 -12.51
N GLU A 367 -9.07 -4.78 -13.16
CA GLU A 367 -10.26 -5.35 -12.53
C GLU A 367 -9.98 -6.77 -12.02
N VAL A 368 -10.41 -7.06 -10.79
CA VAL A 368 -10.33 -8.42 -10.25
C VAL A 368 -11.41 -9.27 -10.91
N THR A 369 -11.02 -10.37 -11.54
CA THR A 369 -11.92 -11.24 -12.30
C THR A 369 -12.14 -12.59 -11.61
N ASN A 370 -13.22 -13.27 -11.96
CA ASN A 370 -13.50 -14.67 -11.60
C ASN A 370 -13.34 -15.61 -12.81
N GLU A 371 -12.80 -15.12 -13.93
CA GLU A 371 -12.62 -15.93 -15.12
C GLU A 371 -11.74 -17.16 -14.87
N ILE A 372 -12.16 -18.29 -15.42
CA ILE A 372 -11.34 -19.50 -15.54
C ILE A 372 -11.07 -19.80 -17.02
N TRP A 373 -9.80 -19.95 -17.37
CA TRP A 373 -9.33 -20.18 -18.73
C TRP A 373 -8.62 -21.53 -18.82
N ARG A 374 -8.84 -22.25 -19.92
CA ARG A 374 -8.26 -23.58 -20.15
C ARG A 374 -7.59 -23.63 -21.51
N VAL A 375 -6.45 -24.32 -21.58
CA VAL A 375 -5.77 -24.63 -22.85
C VAL A 375 -5.13 -26.00 -22.80
N ARG A 376 -5.24 -26.76 -23.88
CA ARG A 376 -4.59 -28.07 -24.03
C ARG A 376 -3.30 -27.94 -24.83
N LEU A 377 -2.17 -28.15 -24.17
CA LEU A 377 -0.82 -27.84 -24.65
C LEU A 377 -0.23 -28.87 -25.62
N ASN A 378 -0.72 -30.11 -25.63
CA ASN A 378 -0.26 -31.16 -26.54
C ASN A 378 -0.99 -31.16 -27.91
N SER A 379 -1.77 -30.11 -28.19
CA SER A 379 -2.44 -29.93 -29.49
C SER A 379 -1.49 -29.24 -30.47
N GLU A 380 -1.60 -29.53 -31.77
CA GLU A 380 -0.80 -28.83 -32.81
C GLU A 380 -1.02 -27.31 -32.79
N ARG A 381 -2.22 -26.87 -32.39
CA ARG A 381 -2.59 -25.47 -32.26
C ARG A 381 -3.31 -25.22 -30.93
N PRO A 382 -2.58 -24.93 -29.82
CA PRO A 382 -3.19 -24.72 -28.52
C PRO A 382 -4.10 -23.48 -28.52
N GLN A 383 -5.40 -23.69 -28.33
CA GLN A 383 -6.41 -22.63 -28.25
C GLN A 383 -6.94 -22.51 -26.83
N TRP A 384 -6.94 -21.28 -26.32
CA TRP A 384 -7.56 -20.95 -25.04
C TRP A 384 -9.07 -20.90 -25.18
N HIS A 385 -9.78 -21.33 -24.14
CA HIS A 385 -11.22 -21.13 -24.03
C HIS A 385 -11.58 -20.67 -22.61
N ASN A 386 -12.53 -19.74 -22.54
CA ASN A 386 -13.10 -19.30 -21.28
C ASN A 386 -14.09 -20.38 -20.79
N ALA A 387 -13.77 -21.02 -19.68
CA ALA A 387 -14.52 -22.12 -19.08
C ALA A 387 -15.35 -21.67 -17.87
N THR A 388 -15.59 -20.35 -17.71
CA THR A 388 -16.32 -19.78 -16.56
C THR A 388 -17.76 -20.27 -16.53
N PRO A 389 -18.17 -21.02 -15.48
CA PRO A 389 -19.53 -21.54 -15.41
C PRO A 389 -20.56 -20.43 -15.20
N VAL A 390 -21.56 -20.38 -16.09
CA VAL A 390 -22.70 -19.46 -15.99
C VAL A 390 -23.87 -20.02 -15.18
N THR A 391 -23.91 -21.34 -14.98
CA THR A 391 -24.97 -22.05 -14.23
C THR A 391 -24.38 -22.80 -13.05
N CYS A 392 -25.05 -22.70 -11.90
CA CYS A 392 -24.63 -23.37 -10.68
C CYS A 392 -24.95 -24.87 -10.74
N SER A 393 -24.12 -25.68 -10.08
CA SER A 393 -24.41 -27.11 -9.91
C SER A 393 -25.65 -27.29 -9.01
N PRO A 394 -26.60 -28.17 -9.37
CA PRO A 394 -27.75 -28.46 -8.52
C PRO A 394 -27.38 -29.30 -7.28
N HIS A 395 -26.21 -29.94 -7.27
CA HIS A 395 -25.79 -30.88 -6.23
C HIS A 395 -24.65 -30.35 -5.34
N ARG A 396 -24.12 -29.16 -5.63
CA ARG A 396 -23.00 -28.58 -4.90
C ARG A 396 -23.32 -27.14 -4.53
N GLN A 397 -22.92 -26.74 -3.33
CA GLN A 397 -23.11 -25.37 -2.86
C GLN A 397 -22.07 -24.45 -3.52
N PRO A 398 -22.48 -23.46 -4.33
CA PRO A 398 -21.56 -22.50 -4.94
C PRO A 398 -20.95 -21.56 -3.89
N PRO A 399 -19.68 -21.11 -4.06
CA PRO A 399 -19.06 -20.11 -3.19
C PRO A 399 -19.87 -18.80 -3.15
N LEU A 400 -20.43 -18.45 -1.99
CA LEU A 400 -21.25 -17.24 -1.80
C LEU A 400 -22.32 -17.03 -2.90
N LYS A 401 -22.94 -18.11 -3.41
CA LYS A 401 -23.94 -18.10 -4.49
C LYS A 401 -23.41 -17.72 -5.89
N HIS A 402 -22.10 -17.65 -6.08
CA HIS A 402 -21.47 -17.44 -7.38
C HIS A 402 -21.18 -18.75 -8.10
N CYS A 403 -21.80 -18.95 -9.27
CA CYS A 403 -21.62 -20.17 -10.06
C CYS A 403 -20.20 -20.29 -10.64
N GLY A 404 -19.55 -19.15 -10.92
CA GLY A 404 -18.26 -19.05 -11.62
C GLY A 404 -17.02 -18.89 -10.74
N GLY A 405 -17.09 -19.25 -9.46
CA GLY A 405 -16.07 -18.84 -8.49
C GLY A 405 -16.16 -17.34 -8.18
N LEU A 406 -15.36 -16.88 -7.23
CA LEU A 406 -15.34 -15.49 -6.75
C LEU A 406 -14.38 -14.60 -7.55
N HIS A 407 -14.67 -13.30 -7.63
CA HIS A 407 -13.71 -12.31 -8.11
C HIS A 407 -12.58 -12.20 -7.08
N VAL A 408 -11.42 -12.79 -7.37
CA VAL A 408 -10.34 -12.94 -6.40
C VAL A 408 -8.95 -12.75 -7.00
N SER A 409 -8.08 -12.04 -6.28
CA SER A 409 -6.66 -11.85 -6.60
C SER A 409 -5.76 -12.22 -5.42
N GLY A 410 -4.53 -12.63 -5.71
CA GLY A 410 -3.53 -13.02 -4.69
C GLY A 410 -3.90 -14.26 -3.89
N HIS A 411 -4.77 -15.10 -4.46
CA HIS A 411 -5.09 -16.43 -3.96
C HIS A 411 -4.07 -17.44 -4.48
N THR A 412 -4.00 -18.61 -3.85
CA THR A 412 -3.20 -19.74 -4.34
C THR A 412 -4.09 -20.89 -4.75
N ALA A 413 -3.63 -21.70 -5.70
CA ALA A 413 -4.32 -22.90 -6.13
C ALA A 413 -3.38 -24.10 -6.15
N VAL A 414 -3.93 -25.26 -5.77
CA VAL A 414 -3.23 -26.55 -5.83
C VAL A 414 -4.17 -27.60 -6.41
N LEU A 415 -3.62 -28.49 -7.23
CA LEU A 415 -4.36 -29.63 -7.76
C LEU A 415 -4.22 -30.82 -6.81
N VAL A 416 -5.36 -31.39 -6.40
CA VAL A 416 -5.41 -32.59 -5.55
C VAL A 416 -6.36 -33.63 -6.16
N TYR A 417 -6.24 -34.86 -5.67
CA TYR A 417 -7.10 -35.98 -6.06
C TYR A 417 -7.90 -36.47 -4.86
N LEU A 418 -9.20 -36.19 -4.85
CA LEU A 418 -10.08 -36.43 -3.70
C LEU A 418 -10.88 -37.73 -3.84
N GLY A 419 -11.16 -38.34 -2.69
CA GLY A 419 -12.02 -39.52 -2.57
C GLY A 419 -11.36 -40.81 -3.07
N VAL A 420 -12.15 -41.89 -3.01
CA VAL A 420 -11.71 -43.23 -3.41
C VAL A 420 -11.46 -43.30 -4.91
N THR A 421 -12.27 -42.60 -5.71
CA THR A 421 -12.16 -42.55 -7.17
C THR A 421 -11.10 -41.58 -7.67
N LYS A 422 -10.38 -40.88 -6.77
CA LYS A 422 -9.30 -39.93 -7.11
C LYS A 422 -9.72 -38.90 -8.16
N LYS A 423 -10.84 -38.20 -7.93
CA LYS A 423 -11.29 -37.14 -8.83
C LYS A 423 -10.35 -35.93 -8.74
N PRO A 424 -9.95 -35.31 -9.87
CA PRO A 424 -9.12 -34.12 -9.88
C PRO A 424 -9.93 -32.89 -9.43
N VAL A 425 -9.43 -32.21 -8.40
CA VAL A 425 -10.04 -31.00 -7.85
C VAL A 425 -8.95 -29.94 -7.71
N MET A 426 -9.18 -28.78 -8.31
CA MET A 426 -8.38 -27.59 -8.03
C MET A 426 -8.93 -26.94 -6.77
N LEU A 427 -8.12 -26.92 -5.71
CA LEU A 427 -8.43 -26.19 -4.48
C LEU A 427 -7.88 -24.79 -4.61
N VAL A 428 -8.72 -23.79 -4.35
CA VAL A 428 -8.32 -22.38 -4.30
C VAL A 428 -8.46 -21.87 -2.87
N PHE A 429 -7.36 -21.38 -2.32
CA PHE A 429 -7.29 -20.87 -0.95
C PHE A 429 -7.34 -19.35 -0.95
N PHE A 430 -8.32 -18.81 -0.20
CA PHE A 430 -8.36 -17.42 0.25
C PHE A 430 -8.24 -16.41 -0.90
N GLY A 431 -7.48 -15.32 -0.70
CA GLY A 431 -7.34 -14.19 -1.62
C GLY A 431 -8.09 -12.94 -1.16
N HIS A 432 -7.97 -11.87 -1.96
CA HIS A 432 -8.71 -10.63 -1.75
C HIS A 432 -9.75 -10.42 -2.86
N SER A 433 -10.96 -10.05 -2.47
CA SER A 433 -12.05 -9.67 -3.36
C SER A 433 -12.43 -8.20 -3.13
N PRO A 434 -12.54 -7.35 -4.17
CA PRO A 434 -12.98 -5.96 -4.01
C PRO A 434 -14.41 -5.81 -3.47
N HIS A 435 -15.21 -6.88 -3.50
CA HIS A 435 -16.59 -6.89 -3.02
C HIS A 435 -16.74 -7.57 -1.66
N TYR A 436 -15.96 -8.62 -1.41
CA TYR A 436 -16.05 -9.43 -0.18
C TYR A 436 -14.88 -9.22 0.79
N GLY A 437 -13.90 -8.36 0.46
CA GLY A 437 -12.68 -8.14 1.24
C GLY A 437 -11.75 -9.36 1.23
N TYR A 438 -10.99 -9.53 2.31
CA TYR A 438 -10.14 -10.70 2.52
C TYR A 438 -10.98 -11.96 2.72
N LEU A 439 -10.76 -12.95 1.88
CA LEU A 439 -11.50 -14.21 1.87
C LEU A 439 -10.82 -15.25 2.76
N HIS A 440 -11.65 -16.06 3.42
CA HIS A 440 -11.23 -17.20 4.26
C HIS A 440 -11.86 -18.52 3.81
N LEU A 441 -12.29 -18.57 2.54
CA LEU A 441 -12.96 -19.73 1.95
C LEU A 441 -11.97 -20.60 1.18
N VAL A 442 -12.23 -21.91 1.20
CA VAL A 442 -11.60 -22.88 0.29
C VAL A 442 -12.61 -23.18 -0.80
N GLN A 443 -12.31 -22.75 -2.03
CA GLN A 443 -13.14 -23.02 -3.21
C GLN A 443 -12.64 -24.30 -3.88
N GLU A 444 -13.55 -25.18 -4.28
CA GLU A 444 -13.27 -26.45 -4.96
C GLU A 444 -13.78 -26.37 -6.40
N TYR A 445 -12.88 -26.43 -7.38
CA TYR A 445 -13.25 -26.56 -8.78
C TYR A 445 -13.04 -28.01 -9.24
N TYR A 446 -14.14 -28.69 -9.53
CA TYR A 446 -14.15 -30.08 -10.00
C TYR A 446 -13.85 -30.10 -11.49
N VAL A 447 -12.61 -30.42 -11.86
CA VAL A 447 -12.04 -30.19 -13.20
C VAL A 447 -12.82 -30.91 -14.31
N ASP A 448 -13.24 -32.15 -14.05
CA ASP A 448 -14.00 -32.97 -15.00
C ASP A 448 -15.44 -32.49 -15.18
N GLU A 449 -16.05 -32.00 -14.09
CA GLU A 449 -17.46 -31.55 -14.07
C GLU A 449 -17.60 -30.09 -14.53
N GLY A 450 -16.52 -29.29 -14.44
CA GLY A 450 -16.57 -27.86 -14.74
C GLY A 450 -17.41 -27.06 -13.76
N VAL A 451 -17.48 -27.47 -12.48
CA VAL A 451 -18.34 -26.84 -11.47
C VAL A 451 -17.56 -26.42 -10.23
N TRP A 452 -17.99 -25.29 -9.66
CA TRP A 452 -17.47 -24.77 -8.40
C TRP A 452 -18.30 -25.22 -7.21
N ALA A 453 -17.61 -25.44 -6.09
CA ALA A 453 -18.20 -25.64 -4.78
C ALA A 453 -17.39 -24.90 -3.71
N VAL A 454 -17.98 -24.73 -2.53
CA VAL A 454 -17.24 -24.31 -1.32
C VAL A 454 -17.02 -25.51 -0.40
N ALA A 455 -15.81 -25.65 0.14
CA ALA A 455 -15.53 -26.69 1.12
C ALA A 455 -16.06 -26.28 2.49
N ALA A 456 -16.88 -27.12 3.11
CA ALA A 456 -17.26 -26.97 4.52
C ALA A 456 -16.07 -27.39 5.39
N THR A 457 -15.27 -26.42 5.85
CA THR A 457 -14.04 -26.69 6.59
C THR A 457 -14.25 -26.68 8.10
N ARG A 458 -13.59 -27.61 8.81
CA ARG A 458 -13.66 -27.76 10.27
C ARG A 458 -12.28 -27.63 10.92
N GLY A 459 -12.25 -27.54 12.24
CA GLY A 459 -11.02 -27.40 13.02
C GLY A 459 -10.64 -25.93 13.21
N TRP A 460 -9.39 -25.57 12.92
CA TRP A 460 -8.89 -24.22 13.14
C TRP A 460 -9.42 -23.22 12.10
N ALA A 461 -9.73 -21.99 12.55
CA ALA A 461 -10.13 -20.89 11.66
C ALA A 461 -8.88 -20.27 11.00
N ALA A 462 -8.38 -20.89 9.92
CA ALA A 462 -7.20 -20.43 9.20
C ALA A 462 -7.39 -19.06 8.53
N ARG A 463 -6.35 -18.21 8.59
CA ARG A 463 -6.34 -16.86 8.01
C ARG A 463 -5.06 -16.60 7.25
N ALA A 464 -5.17 -16.29 5.96
CA ALA A 464 -4.04 -15.94 5.10
C ALA A 464 -4.53 -15.21 3.84
N GLY A 465 -5.12 -14.03 4.03
CA GLY A 465 -5.89 -13.28 3.03
C GLY A 465 -5.22 -13.16 1.64
N PHE A 466 -4.28 -12.22 1.45
CA PHE A 466 -3.66 -11.94 0.13
C PHE A 466 -2.17 -12.32 0.07
N GLY A 467 -1.73 -12.94 -1.03
CA GLY A 467 -0.30 -13.18 -1.29
C GLY A 467 0.35 -14.19 -0.34
N HIS A 468 -0.42 -15.14 0.17
CA HIS A 468 0.11 -16.29 0.90
C HIS A 468 0.68 -17.33 -0.07
N ALA A 469 1.36 -18.36 0.46
CA ALA A 469 1.82 -19.50 -0.33
C ALA A 469 1.10 -20.79 0.09
N ALA A 470 0.74 -21.63 -0.89
CA ALA A 470 0.22 -22.98 -0.67
C ALA A 470 1.13 -23.99 -1.36
N ALA A 471 1.54 -25.03 -0.63
CA ALA A 471 2.36 -26.10 -1.17
C ALA A 471 1.72 -27.47 -0.86
N TRP A 472 1.56 -28.30 -1.89
CA TRP A 472 1.11 -29.68 -1.76
C TRP A 472 2.30 -30.60 -1.46
N ASP A 473 2.23 -31.34 -0.35
CA ASP A 473 3.18 -32.41 -0.09
C ASP A 473 2.61 -33.75 -0.58
N PRO A 474 3.20 -34.37 -1.62
CA PRO A 474 2.70 -35.64 -2.15
C PRO A 474 2.81 -36.78 -1.15
N LEU A 475 3.71 -36.69 -0.18
CA LEU A 475 3.99 -37.76 0.76
C LEU A 475 2.98 -37.80 1.92
N SER A 476 2.80 -36.69 2.64
CA SER A 476 1.78 -36.59 3.69
C SER A 476 0.36 -36.46 3.14
N ARG A 477 0.21 -36.10 1.85
CA ARG A 477 -1.07 -35.77 1.21
C ARG A 477 -1.81 -34.64 1.93
N ARG A 478 -1.06 -33.59 2.29
CA ARG A 478 -1.55 -32.37 2.96
C ARG A 478 -1.14 -31.14 2.17
N VAL A 479 -1.92 -30.07 2.33
CA VAL A 479 -1.57 -28.74 1.81
C VAL A 479 -1.05 -27.90 2.97
N TYR A 480 0.11 -27.28 2.80
CA TYR A 480 0.72 -26.39 3.76
C TYR A 480 0.53 -24.94 3.29
N LEU A 481 -0.07 -24.12 4.14
CA LEU A 481 -0.42 -22.74 3.83
C LEU A 481 0.34 -21.79 4.76
N HIS A 482 1.09 -20.86 4.19
CA HIS A 482 2.00 -20.00 4.95
C HIS A 482 1.82 -18.51 4.61
N GLY A 483 1.79 -17.69 5.67
CA GLY A 483 1.88 -16.22 5.61
C GLY A 483 0.72 -15.53 4.89
N GLY A 484 1.04 -14.45 4.18
CA GLY A 484 0.07 -13.58 3.50
C GLY A 484 -0.35 -12.36 4.33
N LEU A 485 -0.99 -11.39 3.69
CA LEU A 485 -1.65 -10.26 4.35
C LEU A 485 -3.00 -10.70 4.90
N VAL A 486 -3.23 -10.39 6.17
CA VAL A 486 -4.49 -10.64 6.87
C VAL A 486 -5.09 -9.31 7.33
N SER A 487 -6.41 -9.19 7.25
CA SER A 487 -7.12 -8.06 7.85
C SER A 487 -7.19 -8.24 9.37
N GLU A 488 -6.74 -7.24 10.11
CA GLU A 488 -6.91 -7.16 11.56
C GLU A 488 -8.17 -6.35 11.92
N SER A 489 -8.51 -5.36 11.09
CA SER A 489 -9.71 -4.52 11.19
C SER A 489 -10.14 -4.00 9.81
N GLU A 490 -11.24 -3.24 9.72
CA GLU A 490 -11.62 -2.50 8.49
C GLU A 490 -10.55 -1.48 8.05
N ALA A 491 -9.77 -0.95 9.00
CA ALA A 491 -8.78 0.08 8.70
C ALA A 491 -7.35 -0.47 8.53
N THR A 492 -7.04 -1.68 9.04
CA THR A 492 -5.67 -2.19 9.13
C THR A 492 -5.51 -3.62 8.62
N GLN A 493 -4.34 -3.86 8.00
CA GLN A 493 -3.85 -5.14 7.52
C GLN A 493 -2.46 -5.39 8.08
N ALA A 494 -2.06 -6.65 8.25
CA ALA A 494 -0.72 -7.03 8.70
C ALA A 494 -0.22 -8.30 7.99
N PRO A 495 1.09 -8.45 7.77
CA PRO A 495 1.65 -9.70 7.29
C PRO A 495 1.59 -10.77 8.39
N SER A 496 1.28 -12.00 7.99
CA SER A 496 1.22 -13.15 8.90
C SER A 496 2.48 -14.01 8.85
N ALA A 497 2.84 -14.61 9.97
CA ALA A 497 3.85 -15.67 10.09
C ALA A 497 3.23 -17.07 10.30
N SER A 498 1.89 -17.16 10.32
CA SER A 498 1.18 -18.40 10.62
C SER A 498 1.40 -19.43 9.53
N LEU A 499 1.52 -20.69 9.96
CA LEU A 499 1.55 -21.87 9.10
C LEU A 499 0.35 -22.75 9.45
N PHE A 500 -0.37 -23.22 8.43
CA PHE A 500 -1.50 -24.11 8.58
C PHE A 500 -1.29 -25.38 7.75
N GLU A 501 -1.75 -26.50 8.29
CA GLU A 501 -1.93 -27.75 7.56
C GLU A 501 -3.42 -27.90 7.21
N TYR A 502 -3.71 -28.19 5.96
CA TYR A 502 -5.02 -28.56 5.47
C TYR A 502 -5.02 -30.02 5.02
N ASP A 503 -5.97 -30.78 5.56
CA ASP A 503 -6.29 -32.13 5.10
C ASP A 503 -7.44 -32.06 4.08
N PRO A 504 -7.18 -32.28 2.78
CA PRO A 504 -8.22 -32.18 1.76
C PRO A 504 -9.30 -33.26 1.85
N GLU A 505 -8.96 -34.45 2.36
CA GLU A 505 -9.92 -35.56 2.47
C GLU A 505 -10.89 -35.33 3.64
N LEU A 506 -10.39 -34.75 4.74
CA LEU A 506 -11.18 -34.46 5.94
C LEU A 506 -11.70 -33.01 6.02
N ARG A 507 -11.30 -32.16 5.08
CA ARG A 507 -11.53 -30.70 5.07
C ARG A 507 -11.18 -30.05 6.42
N LEU A 508 -10.08 -30.50 7.02
CA LEU A 508 -9.68 -30.17 8.38
C LEU A 508 -8.47 -29.23 8.36
N TRP A 509 -8.59 -28.11 9.07
CA TRP A 509 -7.48 -27.19 9.32
C TRP A 509 -6.80 -27.46 10.66
N ARG A 510 -5.47 -27.47 10.68
CA ARG A 510 -4.64 -27.54 11.89
C ARG A 510 -3.59 -26.44 11.91
N PRO A 511 -3.38 -25.75 13.05
CA PRO A 511 -2.32 -24.76 13.15
C PRO A 511 -0.97 -25.46 13.39
N LEU A 512 0.07 -25.03 12.66
CA LEU A 512 1.46 -25.51 12.80
C LEU A 512 2.38 -24.39 13.27
N GLN A 513 3.59 -24.72 13.75
CA GLN A 513 4.52 -23.75 14.33
C GLN A 513 4.72 -22.56 13.37
N SER A 514 4.48 -21.34 13.86
CA SER A 514 4.63 -20.12 13.04
C SER A 514 6.09 -19.93 12.64
N ALA A 515 6.32 -19.34 11.47
CA ALA A 515 7.65 -19.00 11.02
C ALA A 515 8.28 -17.89 11.89
N PRO A 516 9.61 -17.77 11.90
CA PRO A 516 10.29 -16.74 12.68
C PRO A 516 9.95 -15.30 12.24
N THR A 517 9.58 -15.09 10.97
CA THR A 517 9.27 -13.76 10.43
C THR A 517 8.01 -13.77 9.56
N PRO A 518 7.08 -12.81 9.75
CA PRO A 518 5.89 -12.69 8.92
C PRO A 518 6.24 -12.23 7.51
N ARG A 519 5.45 -12.65 6.51
CA ARG A 519 5.67 -12.26 5.11
C ARG A 519 4.49 -12.52 4.19
N TYR A 520 4.43 -11.81 3.08
CA TYR A 520 3.50 -12.02 1.97
C TYR A 520 4.21 -11.87 0.61
N LEU A 521 3.57 -12.29 -0.48
CA LEU A 521 4.14 -12.36 -1.84
C LEU A 521 5.48 -13.13 -1.88
N HIS A 522 5.60 -14.16 -1.06
CA HIS A 522 6.75 -15.07 -1.02
C HIS A 522 6.38 -16.38 -1.72
N THR A 523 7.37 -17.22 -1.98
CA THR A 523 7.13 -18.59 -2.46
C THR A 523 7.37 -19.61 -1.36
N ALA A 524 6.59 -20.69 -1.39
CA ALA A 524 6.80 -21.89 -0.60
C ALA A 524 6.74 -23.09 -1.53
N THR A 525 7.80 -23.89 -1.60
CA THR A 525 7.91 -25.02 -2.53
C THR A 525 8.60 -26.19 -1.84
N PHE A 526 8.05 -27.39 -1.98
CA PHE A 526 8.73 -28.60 -1.53
C PHE A 526 9.94 -28.89 -2.41
N ILE A 527 11.14 -28.74 -1.84
CA ILE A 527 12.38 -29.10 -2.53
C ILE A 527 12.57 -30.61 -2.55
N THR A 528 12.25 -31.25 -1.43
CA THR A 528 12.16 -32.69 -1.28
C THR A 528 10.91 -33.03 -0.48
N PRO A 529 10.33 -34.23 -0.64
CA PRO A 529 9.20 -34.66 0.18
C PRO A 529 9.47 -34.46 1.67
N GLY A 530 8.58 -33.76 2.36
CA GLY A 530 8.73 -33.42 3.78
C GLY A 530 9.62 -32.22 4.12
N VAL A 531 10.31 -31.58 3.16
CA VAL A 531 11.07 -30.34 3.38
C VAL A 531 10.59 -29.23 2.44
N MET A 532 10.05 -28.17 3.02
CA MET A 532 9.56 -27.00 2.29
C MET A 532 10.56 -25.85 2.37
N LEU A 533 10.91 -25.28 1.21
CA LEU A 533 11.69 -24.05 1.09
C LEU A 533 10.74 -22.86 0.99
N VAL A 534 10.90 -21.89 1.89
CA VAL A 534 10.23 -20.60 1.85
C VAL A 534 11.25 -19.52 1.52
N PHE A 535 11.00 -18.72 0.50
CA PHE A 535 11.96 -17.71 0.03
C PHE A 535 11.33 -16.35 -0.23
N GLY A 536 12.06 -15.30 0.15
CA GLY A 536 11.77 -13.91 -0.15
C GLY A 536 10.44 -13.40 0.39
N GLY A 537 9.79 -12.52 -0.37
CA GLY A 537 8.55 -11.84 -0.02
C GLY A 537 8.76 -10.49 0.65
N ASN A 538 7.63 -9.81 0.87
CA ASN A 538 7.60 -8.60 1.69
C ASN A 538 7.39 -8.99 3.15
N ALA A 539 8.36 -8.64 4.00
CA ALA A 539 8.42 -9.00 5.43
C ALA A 539 8.29 -7.77 6.35
N HIS A 540 7.95 -6.61 5.79
CA HIS A 540 7.78 -5.38 6.56
C HIS A 540 6.48 -5.43 7.37
N ASN A 541 6.55 -5.02 8.65
CA ASN A 541 5.40 -4.91 9.53
C ASN A 541 5.25 -3.45 10.00
N ASP A 542 4.17 -2.81 9.59
CA ASP A 542 3.80 -1.40 9.82
C ASP A 542 3.57 -1.02 11.30
N SER A 543 3.76 -1.96 12.24
CA SER A 543 3.64 -1.68 13.67
C SER A 543 4.69 -0.66 14.11
N ALA A 544 4.26 0.56 14.48
CA ALA A 544 5.11 1.65 14.98
C ALA A 544 6.09 1.25 16.11
N ALA A 545 5.82 0.14 16.81
CA ALA A 545 6.72 -0.44 17.80
C ALA A 545 8.00 -1.08 17.21
N ALA A 546 7.97 -1.58 15.97
CA ALA A 546 9.13 -2.18 15.30
C ALA A 546 10.17 -1.11 14.88
N LEU A 547 9.69 0.09 14.52
CA LEU A 547 10.51 1.23 14.06
C LEU A 547 11.42 1.83 15.14
N VAL A 548 11.09 1.70 16.42
CA VAL A 548 11.91 2.26 17.52
C VAL A 548 13.12 1.37 17.85
N ALA A 549 13.10 0.09 17.44
CA ALA A 549 14.09 -0.90 17.86
C ALA A 549 15.20 -1.15 16.82
N SER A 550 14.97 -0.96 15.52
CA SER A 550 16.04 -1.11 14.50
C SER A 550 15.66 -0.51 13.13
N PRO A 551 16.45 0.41 12.55
CA PRO A 551 16.29 0.90 11.17
C PRO A 551 16.29 -0.22 10.12
N ALA A 552 16.99 -1.33 10.37
CA ALA A 552 17.03 -2.51 9.49
C ALA A 552 15.68 -3.26 9.40
N ALA A 553 14.71 -2.96 10.28
CA ALA A 553 13.37 -3.54 10.27
C ALA A 553 12.43 -2.92 9.22
N SER A 554 12.87 -1.89 8.49
CA SER A 554 12.09 -1.17 7.47
C SER A 554 12.33 -1.64 6.02
N LYS A 555 13.04 -2.76 5.83
CA LYS A 555 13.20 -3.37 4.50
C LYS A 555 11.87 -3.90 3.99
N CYS A 556 11.47 -3.48 2.78
CA CYS A 556 10.32 -4.05 2.12
C CYS A 556 10.57 -5.49 1.71
N TYR A 557 11.65 -5.76 0.98
CA TYR A 557 11.88 -7.04 0.33
C TYR A 557 12.93 -7.85 1.08
N SER A 558 12.66 -9.15 1.25
CA SER A 558 13.58 -10.06 1.93
C SER A 558 14.37 -10.92 0.95
N ALA A 559 15.65 -11.19 1.25
CA ALA A 559 16.43 -12.28 0.66
C ALA A 559 16.47 -13.54 1.57
N GLY A 560 15.68 -13.53 2.65
CA GLY A 560 15.70 -14.59 3.67
C GLY A 560 15.10 -15.89 3.15
N ALA A 561 15.83 -16.98 3.33
CA ALA A 561 15.41 -18.34 3.04
C ALA A 561 15.16 -19.13 4.33
N LEU A 562 14.06 -19.86 4.37
CA LEU A 562 13.69 -20.73 5.49
C LEU A 562 13.42 -22.14 4.97
N LEU A 563 13.87 -23.14 5.72
CA LEU A 563 13.53 -24.54 5.52
C LEU A 563 12.59 -24.98 6.64
N TYR A 564 11.50 -25.64 6.27
CA TYR A 564 10.55 -26.25 7.20
C TYR A 564 10.58 -27.76 7.05
N ASP A 565 10.97 -28.46 8.12
CA ASP A 565 10.83 -29.91 8.21
C ASP A 565 9.42 -30.24 8.72
N VAL A 566 8.58 -30.72 7.79
CA VAL A 566 7.16 -31.00 8.05
C VAL A 566 6.98 -32.10 9.09
N ARG A 567 7.88 -33.09 9.15
CA ARG A 567 7.77 -34.23 10.07
C ARG A 567 7.97 -33.80 11.51
N CYS A 568 8.95 -32.93 11.72
CA CYS A 568 9.36 -32.48 13.04
C CYS A 568 8.70 -31.16 13.45
N GLY A 569 8.08 -30.46 12.50
CA GLY A 569 7.46 -29.17 12.72
C GLY A 569 8.45 -28.05 13.01
N VAL A 570 9.70 -28.16 12.53
CA VAL A 570 10.80 -27.26 12.88
C VAL A 570 11.19 -26.37 11.72
N TRP A 571 11.33 -25.07 12.00
CA TRP A 571 11.91 -24.08 11.10
C TRP A 571 13.43 -24.00 11.28
N SER A 572 14.15 -23.83 10.17
CA SER A 572 15.58 -23.52 10.17
C SER A 572 15.89 -22.44 9.13
N ALA A 573 16.83 -21.56 9.44
CA ALA A 573 17.28 -20.54 8.49
C ALA A 573 18.27 -21.16 7.50
N ALA A 574 18.06 -20.91 6.21
CA ALA A 574 19.06 -21.16 5.17
C ALA A 574 19.78 -19.85 4.84
N ALA A 575 21.05 -19.93 4.45
CA ALA A 575 21.78 -18.75 3.98
C ALA A 575 21.01 -18.13 2.79
N GLY A 576 20.85 -16.81 2.78
CA GLY A 576 20.26 -16.11 1.65
C GLY A 576 21.21 -16.08 0.44
N PRO A 577 20.70 -15.95 -0.79
CA PRO A 577 21.53 -15.64 -1.94
C PRO A 577 21.97 -14.17 -1.80
N GLY A 578 23.26 -13.89 -1.98
CA GLY A 578 23.72 -12.50 -2.08
C GLY A 578 22.91 -11.74 -3.14
N ALA A 579 22.58 -10.47 -2.88
CA ALA A 579 21.82 -9.61 -3.80
C ALA A 579 20.52 -10.19 -4.40
N GLY A 580 19.81 -11.03 -3.63
CA GLY A 580 18.63 -11.76 -4.11
C GLY A 580 17.27 -11.33 -3.56
N ALA A 581 17.18 -10.23 -2.81
CA ALA A 581 15.93 -9.78 -2.18
C ALA A 581 14.84 -9.51 -3.22
N ARG A 582 13.65 -10.09 -3.04
CA ARG A 582 12.53 -9.94 -3.98
C ARG A 582 11.21 -10.43 -3.39
N ALA A 583 10.10 -9.83 -3.82
CA ALA A 583 8.74 -10.30 -3.61
C ALA A 583 8.07 -10.64 -4.95
N ALA A 584 6.89 -11.25 -4.91
CA ALA A 584 6.06 -11.56 -6.07
C ALA A 584 6.79 -12.35 -7.18
N HIS A 585 7.77 -13.16 -6.81
CA HIS A 585 8.44 -14.10 -7.70
C HIS A 585 7.64 -15.42 -7.75
N ALA A 586 7.93 -16.27 -8.72
CA ALA A 586 7.37 -17.62 -8.78
C ALA A 586 8.47 -18.65 -8.59
N ALA A 587 8.12 -19.82 -8.06
CA ALA A 587 9.06 -20.90 -7.83
C ALA A 587 8.46 -22.24 -8.24
N ALA A 588 9.32 -23.11 -8.79
CA ALA A 588 8.97 -24.47 -9.16
C ALA A 588 10.11 -25.43 -8.82
N ALA A 589 9.75 -26.63 -8.38
CA ALA A 589 10.72 -27.69 -8.19
C ALA A 589 11.20 -28.21 -9.56
N ILE A 590 12.50 -28.40 -9.69
CA ILE A 590 13.14 -29.04 -10.84
C ILE A 590 13.78 -30.34 -10.35
N HIS A 591 13.41 -31.44 -10.97
CA HIS A 591 13.96 -32.76 -10.68
C HIS A 591 14.71 -33.26 -11.92
N THR A 592 16.03 -33.32 -11.81
CA THR A 592 16.87 -34.07 -12.76
C THR A 592 17.26 -35.39 -12.12
N LYS A 593 17.67 -36.39 -12.90
CA LYS A 593 18.00 -37.75 -12.41
C LYS A 593 18.94 -37.76 -11.21
N ASP A 594 19.85 -36.77 -11.10
CA ASP A 594 20.87 -36.69 -10.05
C ASP A 594 20.72 -35.48 -9.11
N ARG A 595 19.74 -34.58 -9.32
CA ARG A 595 19.62 -33.33 -8.53
C ARG A 595 18.18 -32.92 -8.30
N ARG A 596 17.88 -32.57 -7.04
CA ARG A 596 16.64 -31.90 -6.64
C ARG A 596 16.94 -30.43 -6.36
N ALA A 597 16.24 -29.53 -7.02
CA ALA A 597 16.42 -28.10 -6.86
C ALA A 597 15.08 -27.36 -6.95
N VAL A 598 15.07 -26.12 -6.50
CA VAL A 598 13.97 -25.18 -6.73
C VAL A 598 14.51 -24.02 -7.55
N LEU A 599 13.87 -23.74 -8.67
CA LEU A 599 14.13 -22.53 -9.45
C LEU A 599 13.13 -21.46 -9.04
N ILE A 600 13.65 -20.29 -8.67
CA ILE A 600 12.92 -19.08 -8.33
C ILE A 600 13.15 -18.10 -9.47
N HIS A 601 12.08 -17.73 -10.17
CA HIS A 601 12.15 -16.88 -11.35
C HIS A 601 11.62 -15.47 -11.06
N ALA A 602 12.37 -14.48 -11.54
CA ALA A 602 11.95 -13.09 -11.64
C ALA A 602 11.46 -12.50 -10.31
N GLY A 603 10.45 -11.62 -10.30
CA GLY A 603 9.91 -10.96 -9.11
C GLY A 603 10.14 -9.45 -9.10
N PHE A 604 9.95 -8.84 -7.92
CA PHE A 604 9.98 -7.40 -7.72
C PHE A 604 10.82 -7.02 -6.51
N ASP A 605 11.75 -6.08 -6.70
CA ASP A 605 12.61 -5.49 -5.66
C ASP A 605 12.53 -3.96 -5.63
N GLY A 606 11.46 -3.41 -6.19
CA GLY A 606 11.37 -2.02 -6.65
C GLY A 606 11.55 -1.93 -8.17
N ARG A 607 12.13 -2.95 -8.79
CA ARG A 607 12.16 -3.15 -10.24
C ARG A 607 11.61 -4.53 -10.57
N LEU A 608 11.09 -4.70 -11.77
CA LEU A 608 10.83 -6.03 -12.30
C LEU A 608 12.15 -6.72 -12.61
N ARG A 609 12.28 -7.97 -12.17
CA ARG A 609 13.44 -8.82 -12.42
C ARG A 609 13.14 -9.85 -13.51
N SER A 610 14.18 -10.33 -14.20
CA SER A 610 14.11 -11.43 -15.18
C SER A 610 15.07 -12.57 -14.84
N ASP A 611 15.90 -12.42 -13.82
CA ASP A 611 16.89 -13.41 -13.42
C ASP A 611 16.26 -14.58 -12.65
N ALA A 612 16.93 -15.73 -12.69
CA ALA A 612 16.54 -16.92 -11.96
C ALA A 612 17.58 -17.29 -10.89
N LEU A 613 17.09 -17.63 -9.70
CA LEU A 613 17.88 -18.18 -8.59
C LEU A 613 17.59 -19.67 -8.47
N ILE A 614 18.62 -20.48 -8.23
CA ILE A 614 18.47 -21.93 -8.07
C ILE A 614 18.97 -22.32 -6.68
N PHE A 615 18.11 -22.97 -5.89
CA PHE A 615 18.47 -23.57 -4.61
C PHE A 615 18.54 -25.09 -4.76
N GLU A 616 19.72 -25.67 -4.58
CA GLU A 616 19.96 -27.11 -4.71
C GLU A 616 19.90 -27.81 -3.34
N ALA A 617 19.28 -28.99 -3.29
CA ALA A 617 19.41 -29.91 -2.18
C ALA A 617 20.82 -30.53 -2.13
N GLY A 618 21.19 -31.05 -0.97
CA GLY A 618 22.45 -31.75 -0.73
C GLY A 618 22.46 -33.19 -1.21
N GLU A 619 23.39 -33.99 -0.67
CA GLU A 619 23.48 -35.43 -0.95
C GLU A 619 22.50 -36.25 -0.09
N GLY A 620 22.18 -37.46 -0.56
CA GLY A 620 21.19 -38.35 0.06
C GLY A 620 21.53 -38.85 1.47
N CYS A 621 20.51 -39.38 2.14
CA CYS A 621 20.53 -39.78 3.55
C CYS A 621 21.61 -40.81 3.91
N THR A 622 22.00 -41.68 2.97
CA THR A 622 22.92 -42.80 3.18
C THR A 622 24.34 -42.37 3.59
N ARG A 623 24.71 -41.09 3.38
CA ARG A 623 25.98 -40.53 3.84
C ARG A 623 26.06 -40.35 5.36
N HIS A 624 24.92 -40.23 6.04
CA HIS A 624 24.88 -39.99 7.48
C HIS A 624 24.96 -41.31 8.25
N THR A 625 26.07 -41.50 8.98
CA THR A 625 26.33 -42.72 9.77
C THR A 625 25.93 -42.61 11.23
N SER A 626 25.56 -41.41 11.70
CA SER A 626 25.09 -41.17 13.06
C SER A 626 23.62 -40.79 13.10
N GLU A 627 22.92 -41.23 14.15
CA GLU A 627 21.51 -40.92 14.37
C GLU A 627 21.26 -39.40 14.35
N ALA A 628 22.07 -38.62 15.07
CA ALA A 628 21.88 -37.18 15.14
C ALA A 628 22.04 -36.49 13.78
N ALA A 629 23.08 -36.82 13.01
CA ALA A 629 23.30 -36.22 11.69
C ALA A 629 22.21 -36.63 10.68
N CYS A 630 21.69 -37.86 10.78
CA CYS A 630 20.57 -38.30 9.98
C CYS A 630 19.30 -37.48 10.27
N LEU A 631 18.97 -37.32 11.54
CA LEU A 631 17.72 -36.67 11.96
C LEU A 631 17.76 -35.14 11.84
N THR A 632 18.93 -34.50 11.76
CA THR A 632 19.08 -33.07 11.43
C THR A 632 19.33 -32.79 9.95
N ALA A 633 19.34 -33.81 9.09
CA ALA A 633 19.68 -33.67 7.67
C ALA A 633 18.84 -32.58 6.97
N ALA A 634 17.55 -32.47 7.28
CA ALA A 634 16.66 -31.47 6.69
C ALA A 634 17.17 -30.02 6.83
N GLN A 635 17.90 -29.70 7.91
CA GLN A 635 18.43 -28.36 8.18
C GLN A 635 19.64 -28.02 7.30
N HIS A 636 20.42 -29.01 6.88
CA HIS A 636 21.71 -28.81 6.22
C HIS A 636 21.75 -29.31 4.79
N THR A 637 20.98 -30.35 4.45
CA THR A 637 20.92 -30.97 3.13
C THR A 637 19.59 -30.73 2.43
N ALA A 638 18.61 -30.12 3.11
CA ALA A 638 17.23 -29.95 2.63
C ALA A 638 16.58 -31.29 2.19
N ILE A 639 16.99 -32.39 2.81
CA ILE A 639 16.45 -33.74 2.58
C ILE A 639 15.94 -34.30 3.92
N ALA A 640 14.70 -34.78 3.90
CA ALA A 640 14.11 -35.46 5.04
C ALA A 640 14.63 -36.91 5.15
N CYS A 641 15.38 -37.20 6.21
CA CYS A 641 15.93 -38.54 6.50
C CYS A 641 15.41 -39.13 7.81
N VAL A 642 15.25 -40.45 7.87
CA VAL A 642 14.82 -41.20 9.04
C VAL A 642 15.88 -42.22 9.46
N TRP A 643 16.00 -42.45 10.77
CA TRP A 643 17.00 -43.34 11.34
C TRP A 643 16.40 -44.69 11.72
N ARG A 644 16.88 -45.76 11.09
CA ARG A 644 16.50 -47.12 11.45
C ARG A 644 17.48 -47.67 12.47
N ALA A 645 17.05 -47.68 13.73
CA ALA A 645 17.90 -48.08 14.86
C ALA A 645 18.40 -49.52 14.78
N ARG A 646 17.60 -50.44 14.21
CA ARG A 646 17.99 -51.86 14.04
C ARG A 646 19.20 -52.04 13.12
N ASP A 647 19.19 -51.34 11.99
CA ASP A 647 20.20 -51.48 10.94
C ASP A 647 21.34 -50.46 11.08
N ARG A 648 21.20 -49.51 12.03
CA ARG A 648 22.06 -48.31 12.16
C ARG A 648 22.23 -47.57 10.83
N ALA A 649 21.13 -47.47 10.10
CA ALA A 649 21.10 -46.92 8.76
C ALA A 649 20.23 -45.66 8.69
N CYS A 650 20.69 -44.67 7.92
CA CYS A 650 19.95 -43.46 7.60
C CYS A 650 19.30 -43.61 6.22
N LEU A 651 17.99 -43.46 6.17
CA LEU A 651 17.18 -43.71 4.97
C LEU A 651 16.38 -42.48 4.57
N PRO A 652 16.14 -42.26 3.27
CA PRO A 652 15.21 -41.23 2.82
C PRO A 652 13.79 -41.48 3.35
N LEU A 653 13.13 -40.42 3.77
CA LEU A 653 11.74 -40.47 4.23
C LEU A 653 10.80 -41.09 3.19
N GLU A 654 11.03 -40.76 1.92
CA GLU A 654 10.24 -41.22 0.77
C GLU A 654 10.28 -42.75 0.60
N GLU A 655 11.39 -43.41 0.94
CA GLU A 655 11.53 -44.88 0.85
C GLU A 655 10.77 -45.60 1.98
N VAL A 656 10.61 -44.96 3.14
CA VAL A 656 9.93 -45.56 4.30
C VAL A 656 8.43 -45.33 4.23
N GLY A 657 8.00 -44.16 3.75
CA GLY A 657 6.59 -43.77 3.75
C GLY A 657 6.22 -42.94 4.97
N TRP A 658 5.20 -42.09 4.81
CA TRP A 658 4.79 -41.15 5.85
C TRP A 658 4.29 -41.84 7.12
N LYS A 659 3.45 -42.87 7.00
CA LYS A 659 2.80 -43.49 8.17
C LYS A 659 3.78 -44.34 8.98
N GLU A 660 4.60 -45.08 8.26
CA GLU A 660 5.67 -45.95 8.76
C GLU A 660 6.75 -45.15 9.48
N SER A 661 6.89 -43.86 9.15
CA SER A 661 7.83 -42.98 9.85
C SER A 661 7.44 -42.67 11.29
N PHE A 662 6.20 -42.95 11.70
CA PHE A 662 5.68 -42.67 13.05
C PHE A 662 5.15 -43.91 13.77
N ASP A 663 5.36 -45.12 13.24
CA ASP A 663 4.90 -46.38 13.85
C ASP A 663 5.89 -46.96 14.89
N GLY A 664 7.03 -46.30 15.10
CA GLY A 664 8.10 -46.71 16.01
C GLY A 664 9.16 -47.64 15.40
N THR A 665 9.04 -48.04 14.13
CA THR A 665 10.04 -48.86 13.42
C THR A 665 11.30 -48.07 13.07
N VAL A 666 11.15 -46.77 12.81
CA VAL A 666 12.21 -45.79 12.57
C VAL A 666 12.04 -44.60 13.51
N LYS A 667 13.13 -43.87 13.74
CA LYS A 667 13.09 -42.54 14.36
C LYS A 667 13.03 -41.50 13.25
N ALA A 668 12.04 -40.61 13.29
CA ALA A 668 11.89 -39.55 12.30
C ALA A 668 12.44 -38.19 12.77
N CYS A 669 12.45 -37.94 14.08
CA CYS A 669 12.85 -36.66 14.67
C CYS A 669 13.67 -36.88 15.95
N LEU A 670 14.65 -35.99 16.20
CA LEU A 670 15.45 -36.00 17.45
C LEU A 670 14.65 -35.55 18.66
N THR A 671 13.86 -34.50 18.47
CA THR A 671 12.96 -33.93 19.45
C THR A 671 11.55 -34.03 18.90
N GLU A 672 10.60 -34.39 19.76
CA GLU A 672 9.19 -34.28 19.38
C GLU A 672 8.86 -32.83 19.01
N PRO A 673 7.89 -32.60 18.11
CA PRO A 673 7.47 -31.26 17.71
C PRO A 673 7.16 -30.42 18.95
N ARG A 674 7.76 -29.24 19.04
CA ARG A 674 7.57 -28.35 20.20
C ARG A 674 6.12 -27.89 20.23
N PHE A 675 5.38 -28.35 21.24
CA PHE A 675 4.00 -27.94 21.45
C PHE A 675 3.95 -26.47 21.87
N ASP A 676 3.15 -25.66 21.18
CA ASP A 676 2.99 -24.24 21.48
C ASP A 676 1.74 -24.03 22.33
N GLU A 677 1.97 -23.94 23.64
CA GLU A 677 0.94 -23.82 24.66
C GLU A 677 0.03 -22.59 24.47
N ALA A 678 0.56 -21.51 23.88
CA ALA A 678 -0.20 -20.28 23.66
C ALA A 678 -1.38 -20.48 22.70
N ARG A 679 -1.33 -21.49 21.83
CA ARG A 679 -2.39 -21.81 20.86
C ARG A 679 -3.64 -22.34 21.52
N CYS A 680 -3.49 -23.14 22.58
CA CYS A 680 -4.63 -23.64 23.32
C CYS A 680 -5.43 -22.46 23.89
N ALA A 681 -4.75 -21.42 24.40
CA ALA A 681 -5.41 -20.24 24.93
C ALA A 681 -6.12 -19.39 23.85
N GLN A 682 -5.69 -19.47 22.59
CA GLN A 682 -6.32 -18.77 21.45
C GLN A 682 -7.50 -19.54 20.85
N ALA A 683 -7.69 -20.82 21.21
CA ALA A 683 -8.77 -21.63 20.68
C ALA A 683 -10.11 -21.27 21.34
N GLU A 684 -11.01 -20.65 20.58
CA GLU A 684 -12.33 -20.24 21.06
C GLU A 684 -13.39 -21.36 21.03
N SER A 685 -13.03 -22.55 20.54
CA SER A 685 -13.97 -23.66 20.35
C SER A 685 -13.34 -25.03 20.56
N CYS A 686 -14.18 -26.04 20.78
CA CYS A 686 -13.76 -27.44 20.91
C CYS A 686 -13.01 -27.93 19.66
N ALA A 687 -13.53 -27.62 18.47
CA ALA A 687 -12.91 -28.02 17.21
C ALA A 687 -11.56 -27.34 16.98
N ALA A 688 -11.43 -26.05 17.26
CA ALA A 688 -10.15 -25.34 17.19
C ALA A 688 -9.15 -25.89 18.22
N CYS A 689 -9.61 -26.16 19.44
CA CYS A 689 -8.79 -26.67 20.54
C CYS A 689 -8.19 -28.04 20.21
N THR A 690 -9.03 -28.99 19.83
CA THR A 690 -8.60 -30.35 19.48
C THR A 690 -7.78 -30.36 18.18
N ALA A 691 -8.06 -29.48 17.22
CA ALA A 691 -7.23 -29.29 16.03
C ALA A 691 -5.81 -28.77 16.36
N ALA A 692 -5.66 -27.97 17.41
CA ALA A 692 -4.37 -27.55 17.95
C ALA A 692 -3.68 -28.62 18.82
N ARG A 693 -4.26 -29.83 18.93
CA ARG A 693 -3.81 -30.95 19.79
C ARG A 693 -3.86 -30.64 21.29
N CYS A 694 -4.81 -29.79 21.68
CA CYS A 694 -5.12 -29.47 23.07
C CYS A 694 -6.33 -30.29 23.56
N ALA A 695 -6.56 -30.31 24.87
CA ALA A 695 -7.72 -30.96 25.49
C ALA A 695 -8.82 -29.94 25.77
N TRP A 696 -10.06 -30.25 25.37
CA TRP A 696 -11.23 -29.41 25.63
C TRP A 696 -12.11 -30.01 26.73
N CYS A 697 -12.55 -29.18 27.67
CA CYS A 697 -13.48 -29.57 28.74
C CYS A 697 -14.30 -28.36 29.24
N GLY A 698 -14.85 -27.59 28.29
CA GLY A 698 -15.53 -26.31 28.54
C GLY A 698 -14.62 -25.08 28.34
N ALA A 699 -13.32 -25.28 28.45
CA ALA A 699 -12.26 -24.38 27.96
C ALA A 699 -11.13 -25.23 27.36
N CYS A 700 -10.22 -24.58 26.63
CA CYS A 700 -9.11 -25.26 25.98
C CYS A 700 -7.86 -25.26 26.86
N TYR A 701 -7.28 -26.44 27.09
CA TYR A 701 -6.10 -26.63 27.92
C TYR A 701 -5.01 -27.42 27.21
N VAL A 702 -3.77 -27.13 27.57
CA VAL A 702 -2.57 -27.78 27.01
C VAL A 702 -2.50 -29.28 27.29
N SER A 703 -3.19 -29.77 28.33
CA SER A 703 -3.17 -31.18 28.72
C SER A 703 -4.51 -31.62 29.29
N ALA A 704 -4.88 -32.86 28.97
CA ALA A 704 -6.06 -33.55 29.49
C ALA A 704 -6.09 -33.62 31.03
N MET A 705 -4.92 -33.58 31.67
CA MET A 705 -4.82 -33.60 33.14
C MET A 705 -5.50 -32.40 33.79
N TYR A 706 -5.52 -31.24 33.13
CA TYR A 706 -6.21 -30.04 33.63
C TYR A 706 -7.73 -30.17 33.54
N CYS A 707 -8.24 -31.04 32.65
CA CYS A 707 -9.67 -31.30 32.50
C CYS A 707 -10.27 -32.18 33.59
N VAL A 708 -9.45 -32.95 34.32
CA VAL A 708 -9.92 -33.86 35.39
C VAL A 708 -10.59 -33.11 36.56
N ARG A 709 -10.36 -31.80 36.69
CA ARG A 709 -10.98 -30.93 37.72
C ARG A 709 -12.32 -30.30 37.29
N HIS A 710 -12.72 -30.42 36.03
CA HIS A 710 -13.92 -29.79 35.49
C HIS A 710 -14.93 -30.86 35.06
N THR A 711 -16.18 -30.75 35.53
CA THR A 711 -17.26 -31.75 35.36
C THR A 711 -17.89 -31.79 33.95
N HIS A 712 -17.14 -31.38 32.92
CA HIS A 712 -17.61 -31.37 31.53
C HIS A 712 -17.06 -32.57 30.75
N GLN A 713 -17.76 -32.98 29.69
CA GLN A 713 -17.28 -34.02 28.78
C GLN A 713 -15.99 -33.55 28.11
N MET A 714 -14.91 -34.32 28.31
CA MET A 714 -13.61 -34.04 27.72
C MET A 714 -13.59 -34.46 26.25
N ALA A 715 -13.01 -33.62 25.39
CA ALA A 715 -12.73 -33.93 24.00
C ALA A 715 -11.23 -33.77 23.70
N LEU A 716 -10.63 -34.81 23.13
CA LEU A 716 -9.23 -34.86 22.69
C LEU A 716 -9.12 -34.94 21.16
N SER A 717 -10.24 -35.25 20.50
CA SER A 717 -10.36 -35.33 19.05
C SER A 717 -11.53 -34.48 18.57
N ILE A 718 -11.52 -34.11 17.29
CA ILE A 718 -12.60 -33.26 16.74
C ILE A 718 -13.93 -34.02 16.69
N GLU A 719 -13.87 -35.35 16.56
CA GLU A 719 -15.02 -36.25 16.57
C GLU A 719 -15.73 -36.27 17.93
N GLU A 720 -14.99 -36.04 19.03
CA GLU A 720 -15.54 -35.98 20.39
C GLU A 720 -16.27 -34.65 20.69
N CYS A 721 -16.19 -33.65 19.81
CA CYS A 721 -16.79 -32.33 20.01
C CYS A 721 -18.32 -32.26 19.77
N GLY A 722 -18.97 -33.36 19.36
CA GLY A 722 -20.43 -33.49 19.41
C GLY A 722 -21.25 -32.88 18.27
N SER A 723 -20.65 -32.32 17.22
CA SER A 723 -21.36 -32.01 15.96
C SER A 723 -20.47 -32.19 14.72
N ASP A 724 -20.96 -32.92 13.72
CA ASP A 724 -20.34 -33.06 12.40
C ASP A 724 -20.35 -31.73 11.59
N SER A 725 -21.11 -30.74 12.06
CA SER A 725 -21.25 -29.41 11.45
C SER A 725 -20.52 -28.33 12.25
N GLU A 726 -19.91 -27.40 11.52
CA GLU A 726 -19.31 -26.16 12.03
C GLU A 726 -20.34 -25.34 12.84
N SER A 727 -19.95 -24.79 13.99
CA SER A 727 -20.86 -23.95 14.77
C SER A 727 -21.07 -22.59 14.07
N PRO A 728 -22.26 -21.96 14.20
CA PRO A 728 -22.48 -20.62 13.64
C PRO A 728 -21.45 -19.59 14.12
N ARG A 729 -20.95 -19.73 15.36
CA ARG A 729 -19.87 -18.92 15.94
C ARG A 729 -18.59 -18.97 15.11
N GLU A 730 -18.15 -20.18 14.76
CA GLU A 730 -16.93 -20.42 13.97
C GLU A 730 -17.10 -19.92 12.53
N ALA A 731 -18.27 -20.14 11.94
CA ALA A 731 -18.56 -19.73 10.57
C ALA A 731 -18.60 -18.20 10.41
N CYS A 732 -19.24 -17.47 11.34
CA CYS A 732 -19.32 -16.01 11.26
C CYS A 732 -17.96 -15.33 11.48
N GLY A 733 -17.15 -15.82 12.43
CA GLY A 733 -15.82 -15.25 12.76
C GLY A 733 -14.77 -15.33 11.64
N ARG A 734 -15.10 -15.97 10.51
CA ARG A 734 -14.29 -16.03 9.28
C ARG A 734 -14.56 -14.87 8.32
N TYR A 735 -15.64 -14.11 8.49
CA TYR A 735 -15.99 -13.01 7.58
C TYR A 735 -15.57 -11.66 8.16
N HIS A 736 -14.76 -10.94 7.40
CA HIS A 736 -14.16 -9.66 7.79
C HIS A 736 -14.76 -8.45 7.05
N SER A 737 -15.79 -8.67 6.24
CA SER A 737 -16.56 -7.61 5.59
C SER A 737 -18.05 -7.81 5.85
N CYS A 738 -18.79 -6.70 5.94
CA CYS A 738 -20.25 -6.73 6.08
C CYS A 738 -20.89 -7.54 4.93
N ALA A 739 -20.45 -7.30 3.68
CA ALA A 739 -20.98 -7.99 2.51
C ALA A 739 -20.79 -9.51 2.58
N ALA A 740 -19.60 -9.98 2.97
CA ALA A 740 -19.35 -11.42 3.11
C ALA A 740 -20.12 -12.02 4.30
N CYS A 741 -20.26 -11.28 5.40
CA CYS A 741 -21.01 -11.70 6.58
C CYS A 741 -22.49 -11.93 6.27
N LEU A 742 -23.13 -11.01 5.52
CA LEU A 742 -24.55 -11.14 5.13
C LEU A 742 -24.79 -12.11 3.98
N ALA A 743 -23.79 -12.37 3.14
CA ALA A 743 -23.90 -13.35 2.06
C ALA A 743 -23.98 -14.80 2.58
N HIS A 744 -23.56 -15.05 3.82
CA HIS A 744 -23.54 -16.38 4.44
C HIS A 744 -24.96 -16.83 4.88
N GLN A 745 -25.59 -17.61 3.99
CA GLN A 745 -26.83 -18.40 4.12
C GLN A 745 -28.16 -17.64 4.33
N HIS A 746 -28.81 -17.34 3.19
CA HIS A 746 -30.26 -17.36 3.04
C HIS A 746 -30.68 -18.72 2.45
N HIS A 747 -31.36 -19.57 3.22
CA HIS A 747 -32.18 -20.66 2.70
C HIS A 747 -33.52 -20.07 2.26
N HIS A 748 -33.80 -19.96 0.95
CA HIS A 748 -35.11 -20.23 0.34
C HIS A 748 -35.05 -20.05 -1.17
N THR A 749 -35.70 -20.97 -1.87
CA THR A 749 -35.96 -20.98 -3.31
C THR A 749 -37.17 -20.13 -3.71
N HIS A 750 -37.81 -19.42 -2.77
CA HIS A 750 -38.97 -18.56 -3.05
C HIS A 750 -39.02 -17.32 -2.12
N GLY A 751 -38.57 -16.17 -2.62
CA GLY A 751 -39.31 -14.90 -2.57
C GLY A 751 -39.63 -14.16 -1.26
N SER A 752 -39.33 -14.63 -0.05
CA SER A 752 -39.53 -13.81 1.17
C SER A 752 -38.42 -14.00 2.21
N GLU A 753 -37.74 -12.90 2.58
CA GLU A 753 -36.69 -12.87 3.61
C GLU A 753 -37.29 -12.84 5.02
N GLU A 754 -37.26 -13.97 5.74
CA GLU A 754 -37.49 -13.99 7.19
C GLU A 754 -36.19 -13.72 7.96
N LEU A 755 -36.19 -12.65 8.77
CA LEU A 755 -35.07 -12.24 9.65
C LEU A 755 -34.64 -13.30 10.69
N SER A 756 -35.54 -14.23 11.04
CA SER A 756 -35.30 -15.30 12.01
C SER A 756 -34.37 -16.42 11.50
N GLN A 757 -34.02 -16.41 10.22
CA GLN A 757 -33.23 -17.48 9.58
C GLN A 757 -31.76 -17.10 9.35
N ARG A 758 -31.32 -15.89 9.71
CA ARG A 758 -29.92 -15.47 9.57
C ARG A 758 -29.04 -16.04 10.68
N ALA A 759 -27.95 -16.70 10.30
CA ALA A 759 -26.97 -17.27 11.23
C ALA A 759 -25.95 -16.23 11.74
N CYS A 760 -25.64 -15.23 10.91
CA CYS A 760 -24.66 -14.18 11.20
C CYS A 760 -25.28 -12.78 11.07
N PHE A 761 -24.72 -11.83 11.79
CA PHE A 761 -24.99 -10.40 11.64
C PHE A 761 -23.70 -9.59 11.72
N TRP A 762 -23.70 -8.43 11.09
CA TRP A 762 -22.59 -7.50 11.17
C TRP A 762 -22.78 -6.57 12.38
N ASP A 763 -21.82 -6.58 13.30
CA ASP A 763 -21.82 -5.66 14.45
C ASP A 763 -20.98 -4.43 14.11
N TYR A 764 -21.66 -3.29 13.91
CA TYR A 764 -21.02 -2.01 13.58
C TYR A 764 -20.23 -1.39 14.76
N ASP A 765 -20.50 -1.78 16.01
CA ASP A 765 -19.76 -1.26 17.17
C ASP A 765 -18.39 -1.93 17.29
N THR A 766 -18.33 -3.24 17.04
CA THR A 766 -17.07 -4.01 17.12
C THR A 766 -16.43 -4.31 15.78
N ILE A 767 -17.10 -3.94 14.68
CA ILE A 767 -16.65 -4.12 13.30
C ILE A 767 -16.28 -5.58 13.01
N LYS A 768 -17.18 -6.49 13.40
CA LYS A 768 -16.98 -7.94 13.26
C LYS A 768 -18.27 -8.65 12.91
N CYS A 769 -18.14 -9.69 12.09
CA CYS A 769 -19.23 -10.62 11.85
C CYS A 769 -19.43 -11.51 13.09
N LYS A 770 -20.65 -11.48 13.64
CA LYS A 770 -21.02 -12.20 14.86
C LYS A 770 -22.19 -13.15 14.61
N PRO A 771 -22.27 -14.26 15.36
CA PRO A 771 -23.39 -15.18 15.32
C PRO A 771 -24.62 -14.63 16.05
N VAL A 772 -25.81 -14.91 15.54
CA VAL A 772 -27.09 -14.54 16.18
C VAL A 772 -27.39 -15.51 17.32
N ASN A 773 -27.44 -15.03 18.58
CA ASN A 773 -27.71 -15.88 19.75
C ASN A 773 -28.98 -15.49 20.54
N SER A 774 -29.51 -14.28 20.35
CA SER A 774 -30.60 -13.72 21.15
C SER A 774 -31.65 -12.97 20.32
N SER A 775 -32.83 -12.71 20.92
CA SER A 775 -33.88 -11.90 20.29
C SER A 775 -33.52 -10.42 20.13
N GLU A 776 -32.54 -9.91 20.91
CA GLU A 776 -31.98 -8.57 20.74
C GLU A 776 -31.04 -8.53 19.54
N ASP A 777 -30.25 -9.58 19.32
CA ASP A 777 -29.43 -9.71 18.10
C ASP A 777 -30.32 -9.70 16.86
N ILE A 778 -31.43 -10.44 16.86
CA ILE A 778 -32.42 -10.43 15.75
C ILE A 778 -32.99 -9.02 15.51
N ARG A 779 -33.26 -8.26 16.57
CA ARG A 779 -33.68 -6.86 16.45
C ARG A 779 -32.57 -5.97 15.90
N SER A 780 -31.32 -6.20 16.30
CA SER A 780 -30.14 -5.53 15.74
C SER A 780 -30.00 -5.83 14.25
N VAL A 781 -30.17 -7.10 13.82
CA VAL A 781 -30.17 -7.49 12.40
C VAL A 781 -31.28 -6.77 11.62
N ALA A 782 -32.46 -6.61 12.21
CA ALA A 782 -33.59 -5.90 11.59
C ALA A 782 -33.36 -4.39 11.51
N ALA A 783 -32.65 -3.80 12.49
CA ALA A 783 -32.37 -2.37 12.59
C ALA A 783 -31.12 -1.93 11.80
N ALA A 784 -30.15 -2.83 11.61
CA ALA A 784 -28.83 -2.57 11.02
C ALA A 784 -28.85 -2.13 9.54
N GLY A 785 -29.97 -2.28 8.83
CA GLY A 785 -30.07 -1.92 7.41
C GLY A 785 -29.17 -2.77 6.49
N PRO A 786 -29.14 -2.47 5.18
CA PRO A 786 -28.18 -3.09 4.25
C PRO A 786 -26.76 -2.58 4.50
N CYS A 787 -25.75 -3.40 4.20
CA CYS A 787 -24.34 -2.98 4.24
C CYS A 787 -24.10 -1.73 3.40
N SER A 788 -23.14 -0.90 3.80
CA SER A 788 -22.58 0.13 2.92
C SER A 788 -22.08 -0.50 1.62
N ALA A 789 -22.15 0.28 0.54
CA ALA A 789 -21.63 -0.17 -0.74
C ALA A 789 -20.10 -0.36 -0.63
N PRO A 790 -19.54 -1.47 -1.15
CA PRO A 790 -18.10 -1.69 -1.11
C PRO A 790 -17.35 -0.54 -1.79
N CYS A 791 -16.18 -0.17 -1.27
CA CYS A 791 -15.41 0.96 -1.79
C CYS A 791 -15.18 0.86 -3.31
N SER A 792 -14.94 -0.36 -3.80
CA SER A 792 -14.75 -0.65 -5.23
C SER A 792 -15.90 -0.22 -6.16
N THR A 793 -17.10 0.02 -5.63
CA THR A 793 -18.27 0.48 -6.40
C THR A 793 -18.28 1.99 -6.63
N PHE A 794 -17.51 2.77 -5.87
CA PHE A 794 -17.46 4.22 -6.02
C PHE A 794 -16.52 4.63 -7.15
N GLN A 795 -17.07 5.28 -8.17
CA GLN A 795 -16.34 5.68 -9.40
C GLN A 795 -15.83 7.14 -9.39
N THR A 796 -15.97 7.83 -8.26
CA THR A 796 -15.58 9.24 -8.12
C THR A 796 -14.90 9.48 -6.79
N CYS A 797 -13.87 10.33 -6.79
CA CYS A 797 -13.16 10.78 -5.59
C CYS A 797 -14.11 11.26 -4.49
N ALA A 798 -15.08 12.12 -4.84
CA ALA A 798 -16.03 12.68 -3.88
C ALA A 798 -16.84 11.60 -3.15
N ASN A 799 -17.48 10.67 -3.88
CA ASN A 799 -18.24 9.58 -3.24
C ASN A 799 -17.32 8.62 -2.47
N CYS A 800 -16.12 8.36 -2.99
CA CYS A 800 -15.16 7.49 -2.32
C CYS A 800 -14.69 8.05 -0.97
N THR A 801 -14.30 9.33 -0.95
CA THR A 801 -13.77 10.02 0.25
C THR A 801 -14.86 10.54 1.19
N ALA A 802 -16.11 10.59 0.74
CA ALA A 802 -17.26 10.79 1.63
C ALA A 802 -17.46 9.59 2.56
N GLU A 803 -17.04 8.40 2.12
CA GLU A 803 -16.97 7.19 2.91
C GLU A 803 -15.55 6.98 3.46
N GLU A 804 -15.36 6.01 4.35
CA GLU A 804 -14.06 5.66 4.92
C GLU A 804 -13.14 4.88 3.95
N CYS A 805 -13.09 5.28 2.68
CA CYS A 805 -12.30 4.63 1.63
C CYS A 805 -11.08 5.47 1.20
N ILE A 806 -10.19 4.85 0.41
CA ILE A 806 -9.04 5.50 -0.23
C ILE A 806 -9.33 5.66 -1.73
N TRP A 807 -9.27 6.89 -2.24
CA TRP A 807 -9.34 7.16 -3.68
C TRP A 807 -7.94 7.20 -4.28
N CYS A 808 -7.68 6.36 -5.28
CA CYS A 808 -6.45 6.43 -6.06
C CYS A 808 -6.70 7.19 -7.37
N ALA A 809 -6.24 8.43 -7.47
CA ALA A 809 -6.50 9.28 -8.64
C ALA A 809 -5.88 8.72 -9.92
N SER A 810 -4.62 8.27 -9.82
CA SER A 810 -3.88 7.68 -10.95
C SER A 810 -4.50 6.39 -11.51
N ALA A 811 -5.25 5.66 -10.68
CA ALA A 811 -5.91 4.42 -11.04
C ALA A 811 -7.44 4.54 -11.09
N GLY A 812 -8.00 5.75 -11.04
CA GLY A 812 -9.44 6.00 -11.18
C GLY A 812 -10.35 5.14 -10.28
N ARG A 813 -9.84 4.62 -9.16
CA ARG A 813 -10.48 3.57 -8.37
C ARG A 813 -10.50 3.90 -6.90
N CYS A 814 -11.57 3.46 -6.26
CA CYS A 814 -11.75 3.52 -4.82
C CYS A 814 -11.48 2.15 -4.20
N VAL A 815 -10.75 2.11 -3.09
CA VAL A 815 -10.38 0.86 -2.39
C VAL A 815 -10.57 1.02 -0.89
N ASP A 816 -10.81 -0.09 -0.20
CA ASP A 816 -10.86 -0.12 1.26
C ASP A 816 -9.49 0.21 1.86
N LYS A 817 -9.45 0.87 3.03
CA LYS A 817 -8.19 1.27 3.70
C LYS A 817 -7.29 0.07 3.98
N ASN A 818 -7.84 -1.01 4.52
CA ASN A 818 -7.12 -2.25 4.78
C ASN A 818 -6.75 -3.05 3.52
N ALA A 819 -7.23 -2.65 2.34
CA ALA A 819 -6.99 -3.34 1.07
C ALA A 819 -5.94 -2.64 0.20
N TYR A 820 -5.33 -1.53 0.65
CA TYR A 820 -4.36 -0.76 -0.13
C TYR A 820 -3.19 -1.64 -0.62
N GLY A 821 -2.56 -2.39 0.29
CA GLY A 821 -1.44 -3.28 -0.05
C GLY A 821 -1.82 -4.46 -0.96
N ALA A 822 -3.02 -5.03 -0.78
CA ALA A 822 -3.55 -6.06 -1.69
C ALA A 822 -3.95 -5.50 -3.07
N SER A 823 -4.36 -4.24 -3.12
CA SER A 823 -4.82 -3.54 -4.31
C SER A 823 -3.67 -3.03 -5.19
N PHE A 824 -2.58 -2.60 -4.56
CA PHE A 824 -1.42 -2.00 -5.21
C PHE A 824 -0.10 -2.65 -4.77
N PRO A 825 0.05 -3.99 -4.87
CA PRO A 825 1.19 -4.74 -4.32
C PRO A 825 2.55 -4.40 -4.96
N LEU A 826 2.55 -3.70 -6.09
CA LEU A 826 3.73 -3.27 -6.85
C LEU A 826 3.84 -1.73 -6.94
N GLY A 827 3.17 -0.99 -6.04
CA GLY A 827 3.15 0.48 -6.07
C GLY A 827 2.31 1.04 -7.21
N GLY A 828 1.13 0.46 -7.46
CA GLY A 828 0.25 0.85 -8.56
C GLY A 828 -0.50 2.17 -8.40
N CYS A 829 -0.36 2.84 -7.24
CA CYS A 829 -1.06 4.08 -6.94
C CYS A 829 -0.07 5.24 -6.72
N ARG A 830 -0.01 6.16 -7.69
CA ARG A 830 0.95 7.28 -7.68
C ARG A 830 0.57 8.38 -6.70
N ALA A 831 -0.71 8.52 -6.39
CA ALA A 831 -1.25 9.46 -5.42
C ALA A 831 -2.62 8.97 -4.97
N TRP A 832 -2.87 9.07 -3.67
CA TRP A 832 -4.14 8.72 -3.07
C TRP A 832 -4.69 9.83 -2.17
N SER A 833 -5.99 9.80 -1.91
CA SER A 833 -6.68 10.81 -1.09
C SER A 833 -7.78 10.17 -0.25
N THR A 834 -7.94 10.65 0.98
CA THR A 834 -8.98 10.25 1.94
C THR A 834 -9.87 11.43 2.37
N SER A 835 -9.59 12.65 1.88
CA SER A 835 -10.31 13.85 2.30
C SER A 835 -11.01 14.55 1.14
N SER A 836 -12.19 15.11 1.42
CA SER A 836 -13.03 15.84 0.47
C SER A 836 -12.72 17.34 0.39
N GLY A 837 -11.79 17.85 1.23
CA GLY A 837 -11.55 19.28 1.44
C GLY A 837 -10.28 19.84 0.79
N SER A 838 -10.34 21.13 0.42
CA SER A 838 -9.33 21.94 -0.28
C SER A 838 -8.08 22.32 0.54
N GLY A 839 -7.53 21.40 1.32
CA GLY A 839 -6.18 21.52 1.90
C GLY A 839 -5.15 20.92 0.94
N GLY A 840 -4.04 21.62 0.70
CA GLY A 840 -3.06 21.28 -0.35
C GLY A 840 -2.65 19.81 -0.39
N GLY A 841 -2.51 19.28 -1.62
CA GLY A 841 -1.91 17.98 -1.89
C GLY A 841 -2.85 16.80 -2.14
N GLY A 842 -4.17 16.98 -2.29
CA GLY A 842 -5.05 15.84 -2.60
C GLY A 842 -6.55 16.05 -2.41
N ALA A 843 -7.07 17.24 -2.72
CA ALA A 843 -8.51 17.49 -2.61
C ALA A 843 -9.27 16.91 -3.81
N CYS A 844 -10.41 16.24 -3.56
CA CYS A 844 -11.37 15.84 -4.59
C CYS A 844 -12.00 17.07 -5.29
N GLY A 845 -11.27 17.71 -6.21
CA GLY A 845 -11.82 18.72 -7.10
C GLY A 845 -12.89 18.08 -8.00
N ALA A 846 -13.98 18.82 -8.26
CA ALA A 846 -15.17 18.33 -8.97
C ALA A 846 -14.96 17.91 -10.45
N ALA A 847 -13.72 17.96 -10.96
CA ALA A 847 -13.38 17.62 -12.33
C ALA A 847 -12.31 16.51 -12.37
N ARG A 848 -12.40 15.64 -13.39
CA ARG A 848 -11.49 14.51 -13.60
C ARG A 848 -10.20 14.96 -14.31
N GLY A 849 -9.05 14.50 -13.81
CA GLY A 849 -7.75 14.65 -14.48
C GLY A 849 -7.32 16.11 -14.67
N CYS A 850 -6.42 16.35 -15.64
CA CYS A 850 -5.81 17.65 -15.87
C CYS A 850 -6.81 18.81 -15.98
N GLY A 851 -7.97 18.59 -16.60
CA GLY A 851 -8.98 19.64 -16.82
C GLY A 851 -9.58 20.24 -15.54
N ALA A 852 -9.34 19.65 -14.37
CA ALA A 852 -9.75 20.21 -13.08
C ALA A 852 -8.92 21.42 -12.65
N HIS A 853 -7.70 21.54 -13.16
CA HIS A 853 -6.79 22.60 -12.75
C HIS A 853 -7.01 23.84 -13.62
N VAL A 854 -7.43 24.92 -12.96
CA VAL A 854 -7.72 26.21 -13.60
C VAL A 854 -6.54 27.17 -13.59
N SER A 855 -5.40 26.83 -12.99
CA SER A 855 -4.17 27.64 -13.03
C SER A 855 -3.01 26.82 -13.56
N CYS A 856 -2.04 27.48 -14.20
CA CYS A 856 -0.86 26.81 -14.73
C CYS A 856 -0.04 26.13 -13.62
N ALA A 857 0.11 26.77 -12.46
CA ALA A 857 0.82 26.20 -11.31
C ALA A 857 0.15 24.92 -10.79
N ALA A 858 -1.16 24.93 -10.58
CA ALA A 858 -1.91 23.75 -10.15
C ALA A 858 -1.90 22.64 -11.21
N CYS A 859 -1.99 23.01 -12.49
CA CYS A 859 -1.91 22.08 -13.60
C CYS A 859 -0.58 21.34 -13.65
N ARG A 860 0.53 22.07 -13.49
CA ARG A 860 1.88 21.50 -13.53
C ARG A 860 2.24 20.72 -12.26
N ALA A 861 1.55 20.95 -11.14
CA ALA A 861 1.72 20.15 -9.94
C ALA A 861 1.35 18.68 -10.19
N GLU A 862 0.36 18.43 -11.05
CA GLU A 862 0.00 17.07 -11.44
C GLU A 862 1.03 16.49 -12.44
N PRO A 863 1.71 15.37 -12.12
CA PRO A 863 2.77 14.80 -12.94
C PRO A 863 2.37 14.49 -14.39
N ALA A 864 1.11 14.12 -14.65
CA ALA A 864 0.59 13.79 -15.98
C ALA A 864 0.17 14.99 -16.85
N CYS A 865 0.23 16.21 -16.31
CA CYS A 865 -0.41 17.38 -16.90
C CYS A 865 0.56 18.48 -17.31
N GLY A 866 0.14 19.24 -18.32
CA GLY A 866 0.80 20.48 -18.75
C GLY A 866 -0.22 21.53 -19.18
N TRP A 867 0.22 22.78 -19.16
CA TRP A 867 -0.61 23.93 -19.47
C TRP A 867 -0.53 24.29 -20.95
N CYS A 868 -1.67 24.39 -21.61
CA CYS A 868 -1.77 24.93 -22.96
C CYS A 868 -2.21 26.39 -22.91
N ASP A 869 -1.31 27.30 -23.28
CA ASP A 869 -1.62 28.72 -23.39
C ASP A 869 -2.56 28.98 -24.58
N ASP A 870 -3.59 29.81 -24.37
CA ASP A 870 -4.57 30.12 -25.41
C ASP A 870 -4.04 31.08 -26.48
N GLY A 871 -2.84 31.65 -26.29
CA GLY A 871 -2.18 32.57 -27.22
C GLY A 871 -2.72 34.00 -27.17
N THR A 872 -3.61 34.32 -26.23
CA THR A 872 -4.19 35.67 -26.11
C THR A 872 -3.29 36.67 -25.40
N HIS A 873 -2.14 36.23 -24.87
CA HIS A 873 -1.23 37.02 -24.02
C HIS A 873 -1.90 37.59 -22.76
N THR A 874 -2.95 36.92 -22.28
CA THR A 874 -3.62 37.25 -21.01
C THR A 874 -3.28 36.26 -19.89
N GLY A 875 -2.54 35.19 -20.20
CA GLY A 875 -2.21 34.11 -19.28
C GLY A 875 -3.33 33.08 -19.08
N ARG A 876 -4.36 33.10 -19.94
CA ARG A 876 -5.41 32.09 -19.97
C ARG A 876 -4.97 30.84 -20.72
N GLY A 877 -5.60 29.71 -20.40
CA GLY A 877 -5.25 28.44 -20.99
C GLY A 877 -6.08 27.28 -20.51
N VAL A 878 -5.69 26.09 -20.94
CA VAL A 878 -6.34 24.82 -20.60
C VAL A 878 -5.30 23.83 -20.12
N CYS A 879 -5.57 23.17 -19.01
CA CYS A 879 -4.73 22.09 -18.53
C CYS A 879 -5.07 20.79 -19.26
N LEU A 880 -4.07 20.19 -19.91
CA LEU A 880 -4.24 18.98 -20.73
C LEU A 880 -3.26 17.89 -20.29
N PRO A 881 -3.58 16.60 -20.53
CA PRO A 881 -2.64 15.52 -20.27
C PRO A 881 -1.57 15.48 -21.37
N GLY A 882 -0.31 15.24 -20.97
CA GLY A 882 0.82 15.27 -21.90
C GLY A 882 2.18 15.10 -21.26
N GLY A 883 3.22 15.02 -22.11
CA GLY A 883 4.62 15.02 -21.72
C GLY A 883 5.33 16.31 -22.08
N ALA A 884 6.62 16.42 -21.76
CA ALA A 884 7.39 17.63 -22.06
C ALA A 884 7.43 17.98 -23.56
N ARG A 885 7.46 16.97 -24.44
CA ARG A 885 7.50 17.16 -25.90
C ARG A 885 6.18 17.70 -26.46
N SER A 886 5.05 17.15 -26.02
CA SER A 886 3.73 17.52 -26.55
C SER A 886 2.58 17.04 -25.67
N PRO A 887 1.39 17.66 -25.77
CA PRO A 887 0.16 17.10 -25.23
C PRO A 887 -0.20 15.80 -25.96
N HIS A 888 -0.93 14.89 -25.29
CA HIS A 888 -1.40 13.66 -25.95
C HIS A 888 -2.40 13.92 -27.07
N ALA A 889 -3.08 15.06 -27.03
CA ALA A 889 -3.90 15.57 -28.14
C ALA A 889 -3.18 16.76 -28.81
N PRO A 890 -2.14 16.52 -29.64
CA PRO A 890 -1.29 17.59 -30.19
C PRO A 890 -2.03 18.52 -31.17
N ARG A 891 -3.20 18.10 -31.67
CA ARG A 891 -4.07 18.95 -32.50
C ARG A 891 -4.77 20.06 -31.69
N VAL A 892 -4.88 19.90 -30.38
CA VAL A 892 -5.53 20.87 -29.48
C VAL A 892 -4.56 21.98 -29.07
N CYS A 893 -3.28 21.64 -28.86
CA CYS A 893 -2.27 22.59 -28.44
C CYS A 893 -0.99 22.47 -29.26
N ALA A 894 -0.56 23.59 -29.86
CA ALA A 894 0.70 23.64 -30.58
C ALA A 894 1.89 23.64 -29.60
N GLN A 895 3.01 23.02 -29.97
CA GLN A 895 4.18 22.83 -29.10
C GLN A 895 4.74 24.13 -28.51
N HIS A 896 4.71 25.25 -29.25
CA HIS A 896 5.20 26.55 -28.76
C HIS A 896 4.30 27.20 -27.70
N ARG A 897 3.07 26.70 -27.50
CA ARG A 897 2.11 27.13 -26.46
C ARG A 897 2.00 26.10 -25.33
N TRP A 898 2.82 25.05 -25.38
CA TRP A 898 2.77 23.95 -24.44
C TRP A 898 3.79 24.15 -23.32
N HIS A 899 3.31 24.11 -22.08
CA HIS A 899 4.06 24.45 -20.88
C HIS A 899 3.98 23.31 -19.86
N PHE A 900 5.00 22.44 -19.86
CA PHE A 900 5.04 21.26 -18.99
C PHE A 900 5.83 21.48 -17.69
N THR A 901 7.05 22.02 -17.79
CA THR A 901 7.94 22.22 -16.62
C THR A 901 8.03 23.67 -16.15
N ALA A 902 7.55 24.64 -16.93
CA ALA A 902 7.56 26.07 -16.57
C ALA A 902 6.31 26.74 -17.12
N CYS A 903 5.70 27.64 -16.34
CA CYS A 903 4.56 28.43 -16.80
C CYS A 903 4.97 29.46 -17.86
N PRO A 904 4.04 29.89 -18.73
CA PRO A 904 4.31 31.03 -19.59
C PRO A 904 4.67 32.24 -18.74
N ALA A 905 5.56 33.10 -19.23
CA ALA A 905 5.91 34.35 -18.54
C ALA A 905 4.67 35.23 -18.29
N CYS A 906 3.65 35.08 -19.14
CA CYS A 906 2.38 35.77 -18.96
C CYS A 906 1.39 34.95 -18.14
N GLN A 907 1.03 35.43 -16.96
CA GLN A 907 0.08 34.78 -16.05
C GLN A 907 -0.94 35.78 -15.47
N CYS A 908 -1.52 36.67 -16.29
CA CYS A 908 -2.50 37.67 -15.80
C CYS A 908 -3.91 37.11 -15.59
N ASN A 909 -4.08 35.80 -15.67
CA ASN A 909 -5.33 35.09 -15.44
C ASN A 909 -6.52 35.63 -16.25
N GLY A 910 -6.29 36.30 -17.40
CA GLY A 910 -7.37 36.89 -18.19
C GLY A 910 -7.86 38.26 -17.73
N HIS A 911 -7.24 38.85 -16.72
CA HIS A 911 -7.62 40.14 -16.14
C HIS A 911 -6.72 41.29 -16.60
N SER A 912 -5.65 40.99 -17.34
CA SER A 912 -4.79 41.98 -18.00
C SER A 912 -4.06 41.34 -19.18
N VAL A 913 -3.32 42.14 -19.94
CA VAL A 913 -2.42 41.71 -21.02
C VAL A 913 -0.98 41.86 -20.54
N CYS A 914 -0.08 40.99 -20.97
CA CYS A 914 1.34 41.09 -20.62
C CYS A 914 2.14 41.99 -21.56
N GLN A 915 3.02 42.80 -20.97
CA GLN A 915 4.07 43.52 -21.69
C GLN A 915 5.41 43.22 -21.02
N GLY A 916 6.37 42.67 -21.79
CA GLY A 916 7.68 42.28 -21.25
C GLY A 916 7.63 41.21 -20.15
N GLY A 917 6.62 40.33 -20.18
CA GLY A 917 6.43 39.26 -19.18
C GLY A 917 5.82 39.73 -17.85
N ARG A 918 5.30 40.97 -17.76
CA ARG A 918 4.59 41.48 -16.59
C ARG A 918 3.17 41.90 -16.97
N CYS A 919 2.24 41.71 -16.04
CA CYS A 919 0.86 42.17 -16.23
C CYS A 919 0.78 43.69 -16.19
N VAL A 920 0.09 44.27 -17.17
CA VAL A 920 -0.19 45.70 -17.16
C VAL A 920 -1.13 46.00 -16.00
N GLN A 921 -0.71 46.88 -15.09
CA GLN A 921 -1.51 47.31 -13.95
C GLN A 921 -2.26 48.60 -14.29
N PRO A 922 -3.47 48.84 -13.73
CA PRO A 922 -4.20 47.98 -12.80
C PRO A 922 -4.92 46.81 -13.49
N CYS A 923 -5.07 45.69 -12.77
CA CYS A 923 -5.85 44.54 -13.23
C CYS A 923 -7.35 44.87 -13.38
N ALA A 924 -8.01 44.24 -14.37
CA ALA A 924 -9.44 44.36 -14.61
C ALA A 924 -10.27 43.33 -13.82
N GLY A 925 -11.58 43.55 -13.67
CA GLY A 925 -12.47 42.54 -13.05
C GLY A 925 -12.31 42.40 -11.54
N ARG A 926 -11.88 43.47 -10.86
CA ARG A 926 -11.75 43.55 -9.39
C ARG A 926 -10.73 42.56 -8.83
N THR A 927 -9.67 42.34 -9.58
CA THR A 927 -8.50 41.56 -9.17
C THR A 927 -7.32 42.49 -8.89
N VAL A 928 -6.33 41.98 -8.15
CA VAL A 928 -5.11 42.67 -7.76
C VAL A 928 -3.95 41.66 -7.72
N GLY A 929 -2.73 42.16 -7.54
CA GLY A 929 -1.50 41.36 -7.52
C GLY A 929 -0.71 41.45 -8.82
N ASP A 930 0.56 41.06 -8.76
CA ASP A 930 1.48 41.13 -9.91
C ASP A 930 1.01 40.26 -11.09
N HIS A 931 0.21 39.22 -10.80
CA HIS A 931 -0.37 38.27 -11.74
C HIS A 931 -1.91 38.36 -11.82
N CYS A 932 -2.52 39.39 -11.23
CA CYS A 932 -3.99 39.54 -11.17
C CYS A 932 -4.71 38.29 -10.61
N ASP A 933 -4.07 37.63 -9.65
CA ASP A 933 -4.39 36.30 -9.10
C ASP A 933 -5.06 36.36 -7.73
N LEU A 934 -5.32 37.57 -7.22
CA LEU A 934 -6.03 37.80 -5.97
C LEU A 934 -7.26 38.67 -6.22
N CYS A 935 -8.35 38.40 -5.48
CA CYS A 935 -9.49 39.32 -5.47
C CYS A 935 -9.13 40.61 -4.71
N ALA A 936 -9.58 41.75 -5.23
CA ALA A 936 -9.40 43.03 -4.57
C ALA A 936 -10.06 43.04 -3.18
N PRO A 937 -9.58 43.87 -2.23
CA PRO A 937 -10.20 43.98 -0.90
C PRO A 937 -11.73 44.18 -0.97
N GLY A 938 -12.46 43.50 -0.09
CA GLY A 938 -13.94 43.50 -0.08
C GLY A 938 -14.59 42.60 -1.14
N HIS A 939 -13.78 41.78 -1.84
CA HIS A 939 -14.25 40.79 -2.80
C HIS A 939 -13.65 39.41 -2.51
N TRP A 940 -14.32 38.36 -2.94
CA TRP A 940 -13.89 36.97 -2.80
C TRP A 940 -14.22 36.14 -4.04
N GLY A 941 -13.52 35.02 -4.19
CA GLY A 941 -13.71 34.09 -5.31
C GLY A 941 -12.36 33.60 -5.85
N SER A 942 -12.43 32.93 -7.00
CA SER A 942 -11.25 32.43 -7.71
C SER A 942 -11.02 33.26 -8.97
N PRO A 943 -9.99 34.11 -9.05
CA PRO A 943 -9.69 34.93 -10.23
C PRO A 943 -8.91 34.17 -11.32
N TYR A 944 -8.54 32.90 -11.07
CA TYR A 944 -7.73 32.13 -12.01
C TYR A 944 -8.45 31.88 -13.34
N ASN A 945 -7.71 32.01 -14.44
CA ASN A 945 -8.15 31.70 -15.81
C ASN A 945 -9.50 32.32 -16.23
N GLY A 946 -9.70 33.60 -15.90
CA GLY A 946 -10.90 34.37 -16.24
C GLY A 946 -12.05 34.22 -15.25
N GLY A 947 -11.78 33.69 -14.07
CA GLY A 947 -12.74 33.64 -12.98
C GLY A 947 -13.19 35.02 -12.50
N VAL A 948 -14.25 35.07 -11.69
CA VAL A 948 -14.91 36.32 -11.32
C VAL A 948 -14.89 36.50 -9.80
N CYS A 949 -14.37 37.64 -9.34
CA CYS A 949 -14.43 38.04 -7.95
C CYS A 949 -15.77 38.72 -7.63
N GLN A 950 -16.46 38.21 -6.62
CA GLN A 950 -17.76 38.71 -6.16
C GLN A 950 -17.60 39.60 -4.92
N PRO A 951 -18.48 40.60 -4.70
CA PRO A 951 -18.50 41.36 -3.46
C PRO A 951 -18.71 40.46 -2.23
N CYS A 952 -18.11 40.82 -1.10
CA CYS A 952 -18.41 40.19 0.18
C CYS A 952 -19.88 40.47 0.59
N GLU A 953 -20.67 39.42 0.79
CA GLU A 953 -22.07 39.51 1.26
C GLU A 953 -22.17 39.29 2.78
N CYS A 954 -21.79 40.31 3.57
CA CYS A 954 -21.66 40.19 5.02
C CYS A 954 -22.81 40.83 5.82
N ASN A 955 -24.02 40.93 5.24
CA ASN A 955 -25.22 41.49 5.89
C ASN A 955 -25.02 42.86 6.58
N ALA A 956 -24.14 43.71 6.03
CA ALA A 956 -23.70 44.98 6.62
C ALA A 956 -23.02 44.88 8.00
N GLN A 957 -22.64 43.68 8.44
CA GLN A 957 -21.93 43.38 9.69
C GLN A 957 -20.42 43.13 9.50
N ALA A 958 -19.93 43.24 8.27
CA ALA A 958 -18.51 43.32 7.94
C ALA A 958 -18.30 44.01 6.59
N VAL A 959 -17.13 44.63 6.42
CA VAL A 959 -16.70 45.26 5.15
C VAL A 959 -15.67 44.38 4.42
N ALA A 960 -14.98 43.51 5.15
CA ALA A 960 -13.98 42.61 4.63
C ALA A 960 -14.38 41.15 4.88
N CYS A 961 -14.07 40.29 3.91
CA CYS A 961 -14.18 38.85 4.03
C CYS A 961 -12.88 38.19 3.59
N ALA A 962 -12.74 36.91 3.91
CA ALA A 962 -11.66 36.09 3.44
C ALA A 962 -11.72 35.99 1.90
N PRO A 963 -10.65 36.34 1.17
CA PRO A 963 -10.68 36.46 -0.28
C PRO A 963 -10.87 35.13 -1.02
N ASP A 964 -10.56 34.01 -0.38
CA ASP A 964 -10.69 32.64 -0.90
C ASP A 964 -12.07 32.02 -0.64
N SER A 965 -12.57 32.18 0.59
CA SER A 965 -13.76 31.48 1.10
C SER A 965 -15.01 32.36 1.21
N GLY A 966 -14.85 33.68 1.12
CA GLY A 966 -15.94 34.64 1.33
C GLY A 966 -16.40 34.76 2.78
N ARG A 967 -15.73 34.07 3.72
CA ARG A 967 -16.06 34.14 5.15
C ARG A 967 -15.84 35.54 5.69
N CYS A 968 -16.89 36.16 6.19
CA CYS A 968 -16.87 37.52 6.68
C CYS A 968 -16.05 37.68 7.96
N TYR A 969 -15.23 38.72 8.03
CA TYR A 969 -14.57 39.12 9.27
C TYR A 969 -15.52 40.04 10.06
N CYS A 970 -16.36 39.45 10.91
CA CYS A 970 -17.41 40.17 11.62
C CYS A 970 -16.86 41.35 12.41
N SER A 971 -17.53 42.50 12.33
CA SER A 971 -17.09 43.75 12.96
C SER A 971 -17.50 43.87 14.43
N THR A 972 -18.41 43.02 14.91
CA THR A 972 -18.94 43.06 16.28
C THR A 972 -18.67 41.75 16.99
N LYS A 973 -18.16 41.81 18.23
CA LYS A 973 -17.86 40.61 19.02
C LYS A 973 -19.16 39.91 19.38
N GLY A 974 -19.18 38.59 19.20
CA GLY A 974 -20.37 37.77 19.44
C GLY A 974 -21.22 37.49 18.19
N LEU A 975 -20.91 38.07 17.04
CA LEU A 975 -21.43 37.62 15.75
C LEU A 975 -20.60 36.44 15.22
N ALA A 976 -21.28 35.46 14.64
CA ALA A 976 -20.73 34.23 14.11
C ALA A 976 -21.48 33.80 12.83
N GLY A 977 -20.94 32.78 12.16
CA GLY A 977 -21.43 32.31 10.85
C GLY A 977 -20.66 32.94 9.69
N ASP A 978 -20.65 32.28 8.53
CA ASP A 978 -19.84 32.70 7.37
C ASP A 978 -20.24 34.08 6.83
N ARG A 979 -21.47 34.54 7.12
CA ARG A 979 -22.02 35.85 6.74
C ARG A 979 -22.31 36.78 7.92
N CYS A 980 -21.79 36.46 9.12
CA CYS A 980 -22.07 37.20 10.36
C CYS A 980 -23.58 37.33 10.65
N ASP A 981 -24.34 36.26 10.41
CA ASP A 981 -25.80 36.20 10.47
C ASP A 981 -26.34 35.56 11.75
N LYS A 982 -25.46 35.05 12.62
CA LYS A 982 -25.83 34.34 13.85
C LYS A 982 -25.08 34.91 15.06
N CYS A 983 -25.59 34.65 16.25
CA CYS A 983 -24.87 34.94 17.48
C CYS A 983 -24.05 33.73 17.95
N ASP A 984 -22.88 34.01 18.52
CA ASP A 984 -22.00 33.04 19.16
C ASP A 984 -22.57 32.60 20.52
N ASN A 985 -23.58 31.73 20.47
CA ASN A 985 -24.21 31.16 21.66
C ASN A 985 -23.22 30.36 22.52
N THR A 986 -22.17 29.80 21.91
CA THR A 986 -21.10 29.06 22.62
C THR A 986 -20.32 29.95 23.59
N ASN A 987 -20.18 31.23 23.29
CA ASN A 987 -19.53 32.22 24.16
C ASN A 987 -20.55 33.16 24.85
N HIS A 988 -21.77 32.69 25.09
CA HIS A 988 -22.84 33.41 25.80
C HIS A 988 -23.31 34.72 25.15
N TYR A 989 -23.20 34.84 23.82
CA TYR A 989 -23.84 35.93 23.07
C TYR A 989 -25.19 35.50 22.54
N HIS A 990 -26.21 36.28 22.84
CA HIS A 990 -27.59 35.98 22.45
C HIS A 990 -28.16 37.09 21.58
N ALA A 991 -28.98 36.70 20.60
CA ALA A 991 -29.73 37.64 19.78
C ALA A 991 -30.74 38.39 20.66
N ASP A 992 -30.88 39.70 20.45
CA ASP A 992 -32.07 40.40 20.94
C ASP A 992 -33.25 40.17 20.00
N ILE A 993 -34.41 39.89 20.57
CA ILE A 993 -35.63 39.57 19.81
C ILE A 993 -36.18 40.83 19.11
N TYR A 994 -35.83 42.02 19.63
CA TYR A 994 -36.36 43.30 19.18
C TYR A 994 -35.39 44.07 18.27
N ASN A 995 -34.07 43.97 18.51
CA ASN A 995 -33.03 44.52 17.64
C ASN A 995 -32.51 43.47 16.66
N LYS A 996 -33.09 43.42 15.44
CA LYS A 996 -32.68 42.50 14.37
C LYS A 996 -31.19 42.66 14.03
N GLY A 997 -30.38 41.66 14.37
CA GLY A 997 -28.98 41.55 13.97
C GLY A 997 -27.94 41.91 15.03
N ALA A 998 -28.34 42.38 16.22
CA ALA A 998 -27.42 42.66 17.32
C ALA A 998 -27.34 41.48 18.32
N CYS A 999 -26.11 41.06 18.61
CA CYS A 999 -25.81 40.05 19.62
C CYS A 999 -25.29 40.71 20.89
N TYR A 1000 -25.82 40.30 22.04
CA TYR A 1000 -25.50 40.88 23.33
C TYR A 1000 -24.94 39.81 24.27
N TYR A 1001 -23.95 40.20 25.05
CA TYR A 1001 -23.50 39.41 26.19
C TYR A 1001 -24.31 39.80 27.43
N ASP A 1002 -24.88 38.81 28.12
CA ASP A 1002 -25.63 39.01 29.36
C ASP A 1002 -24.69 39.24 30.55
N LEU A 1003 -24.75 40.44 31.13
CA LEU A 1003 -24.01 40.78 32.34
C LEU A 1003 -24.84 40.41 33.58
N ALA A 1004 -24.27 39.61 34.47
CA ALA A 1004 -24.87 39.33 35.78
C ALA A 1004 -24.68 40.52 36.73
N VAL A 1005 -25.67 40.78 37.58
CA VAL A 1005 -25.59 41.80 38.64
C VAL A 1005 -24.57 41.35 39.71
N ASP A 1006 -23.87 42.29 40.34
CA ASP A 1006 -22.84 42.08 41.38
C ASP A 1006 -21.50 41.44 40.92
N TYR A 1007 -21.26 41.31 39.62
CA TYR A 1007 -20.00 40.78 39.06
C TYR A 1007 -19.24 41.81 38.21
N GLN A 1008 -17.90 41.77 38.27
CA GLN A 1008 -17.03 42.51 37.37
C GLN A 1008 -16.62 41.64 36.18
N PHE A 1009 -16.85 42.15 34.96
CA PHE A 1009 -16.45 41.49 33.72
C PHE A 1009 -15.33 42.26 33.03
N THR A 1010 -14.34 41.52 32.48
CA THR A 1010 -13.21 42.09 31.75
C THR A 1010 -13.11 41.45 30.37
N PHE A 1011 -13.18 42.26 29.32
CA PHE A 1011 -13.06 41.79 27.94
C PHE A 1011 -11.77 42.31 27.32
N ASN A 1012 -10.99 41.40 26.73
CA ASN A 1012 -9.79 41.75 25.98
C ASN A 1012 -10.07 41.68 24.47
N LEU A 1013 -9.83 42.79 23.76
CA LEU A 1013 -9.99 42.95 22.31
C LEU A 1013 -8.67 43.26 21.60
N SER A 1014 -7.51 43.11 22.27
CA SER A 1014 -6.20 43.47 21.73
C SER A 1014 -5.47 42.33 21.02
N LYS A 1015 -6.09 41.15 20.88
CA LYS A 1015 -5.44 40.00 20.23
C LYS A 1015 -5.39 40.18 18.71
N LYS A 1016 -4.42 39.54 18.06
CA LYS A 1016 -4.26 39.55 16.58
C LYS A 1016 -5.50 39.02 15.84
N GLU A 1017 -6.23 38.09 16.46
CA GLU A 1017 -7.50 37.52 15.98
C GLU A 1017 -8.68 38.50 16.06
N ASP A 1018 -8.65 39.45 17.00
CA ASP A 1018 -9.70 40.45 17.23
C ASP A 1018 -9.54 41.71 16.35
N ARG A 1019 -8.55 41.75 15.43
CA ARG A 1019 -8.14 42.96 14.67
C ARG A 1019 -9.26 43.61 13.84
N HIS A 1020 -10.28 42.84 13.49
CA HIS A 1020 -11.39 43.28 12.65
C HIS A 1020 -12.62 43.70 13.46
N LEU A 1021 -12.57 43.54 14.80
CA LEU A 1021 -13.63 43.95 15.70
C LEU A 1021 -13.56 45.45 15.98
N SER A 1022 -14.71 46.10 15.92
CA SER A 1022 -14.92 47.53 16.12
C SER A 1022 -15.98 47.83 17.19
N ALA A 1023 -16.81 46.83 17.53
CA ALA A 1023 -17.89 46.97 18.50
C ALA A 1023 -18.07 45.70 19.35
N ILE A 1024 -18.68 45.88 20.52
CA ILE A 1024 -19.14 44.82 21.41
C ILE A 1024 -20.38 45.33 22.15
N ASN A 1025 -21.39 44.49 22.31
CA ASN A 1025 -22.64 44.87 22.97
C ASN A 1025 -22.86 44.06 24.24
N PHE A 1026 -23.32 44.75 25.27
CA PHE A 1026 -23.64 44.18 26.57
C PHE A 1026 -25.09 44.50 26.91
N ARG A 1027 -25.76 43.58 27.63
CA ARG A 1027 -27.08 43.84 28.20
C ARG A 1027 -27.13 43.40 29.65
N ASN A 1028 -27.92 44.10 30.44
CA ASN A 1028 -28.24 43.73 31.81
C ASN A 1028 -29.75 43.96 32.03
N ALA A 1029 -30.40 43.03 32.73
CA ALA A 1029 -31.78 43.17 33.15
C ALA A 1029 -31.85 42.91 34.66
N PRO A 1030 -32.32 43.86 35.48
CA PRO A 1030 -32.50 43.66 36.91
C PRO A 1030 -33.46 42.49 37.19
N VAL A 1031 -33.12 41.64 38.14
CA VAL A 1031 -33.89 40.42 38.46
C VAL A 1031 -35.23 40.76 39.16
N LYS A 1032 -35.33 41.96 39.76
CA LYS A 1032 -36.52 42.46 40.46
C LYS A 1032 -36.87 43.87 39.98
N PRO A 1033 -38.17 44.23 39.89
CA PRO A 1033 -38.63 45.51 39.33
C PRO A 1033 -38.28 46.74 40.19
N ASP A 1034 -37.97 46.55 41.48
CA ASP A 1034 -37.76 47.64 42.45
C ASP A 1034 -36.28 47.77 42.88
N VAL A 1035 -35.35 47.43 42.00
CA VAL A 1035 -33.90 47.48 42.28
C VAL A 1035 -33.22 48.48 41.36
N ASP A 1036 -32.64 49.52 41.94
CA ASP A 1036 -31.79 50.48 41.24
C ASP A 1036 -30.50 49.78 40.76
N ALA A 1037 -30.07 50.06 39.53
CA ALA A 1037 -28.92 49.42 38.90
C ALA A 1037 -27.78 50.43 38.71
N ASP A 1038 -26.83 50.44 39.65
CA ASP A 1038 -25.57 51.18 39.51
C ASP A 1038 -24.59 50.39 38.62
N PHE A 1039 -23.99 51.02 37.60
CA PHE A 1039 -22.91 50.38 36.85
C PHE A 1039 -21.75 51.35 36.55
N SER A 1040 -20.55 50.77 36.41
CA SER A 1040 -19.33 51.49 36.04
C SER A 1040 -18.64 50.78 34.88
N ILE A 1041 -18.17 51.56 33.92
CA ILE A 1041 -17.45 51.08 32.73
C ILE A 1041 -16.11 51.81 32.66
N THR A 1042 -15.04 51.05 32.51
CA THR A 1042 -13.68 51.57 32.36
C THR A 1042 -13.06 50.99 31.10
N CYS A 1043 -12.75 51.84 30.13
CA CYS A 1043 -12.05 51.45 28.91
C CYS A 1043 -10.57 51.82 28.99
N SER A 1044 -9.69 50.86 28.69
CA SER A 1044 -8.22 51.04 28.71
C SER A 1044 -7.68 51.79 27.47
N ALA A 1045 -8.49 51.94 26.42
CA ALA A 1045 -8.18 52.67 25.20
C ALA A 1045 -9.32 53.68 24.87
N HIS A 1046 -9.06 54.60 23.93
CA HIS A 1046 -10.09 55.53 23.44
C HIS A 1046 -11.23 54.78 22.75
N ALA A 1047 -12.32 54.56 23.47
CA ALA A 1047 -13.54 53.94 22.98
C ALA A 1047 -14.74 54.84 23.28
N ARG A 1048 -15.74 54.78 22.39
CA ARG A 1048 -17.01 55.49 22.55
C ARG A 1048 -18.10 54.50 22.91
N MET A 1049 -19.05 54.91 23.73
CA MET A 1049 -20.15 54.08 24.18
C MET A 1049 -21.51 54.75 23.94
N ASN A 1050 -22.50 53.92 23.65
CA ASN A 1050 -23.91 54.29 23.64
C ASN A 1050 -24.60 53.51 24.75
N LEU A 1051 -25.43 54.20 25.54
CA LEU A 1051 -26.26 53.58 26.57
C LEU A 1051 -27.72 53.82 26.24
N THR A 1052 -28.46 52.73 26.09
CA THR A 1052 -29.90 52.74 25.90
C THR A 1052 -30.58 52.04 27.07
N VAL A 1053 -31.83 52.39 27.34
CA VAL A 1053 -32.68 51.70 28.31
C VAL A 1053 -34.03 51.40 27.69
N ARG A 1054 -34.60 50.24 28.05
CA ARG A 1054 -35.92 49.80 27.64
C ARG A 1054 -36.68 49.31 28.86
N THR A 1055 -37.98 49.59 28.90
CA THR A 1055 -38.87 49.09 29.96
C THR A 1055 -39.83 48.05 29.41
N ARG A 1056 -40.43 47.23 30.27
CA ARG A 1056 -41.42 46.22 29.83
C ARG A 1056 -42.70 46.85 29.26
N SER A 1057 -43.05 48.07 29.70
CA SER A 1057 -44.23 48.82 29.27
C SER A 1057 -44.03 49.61 27.97
N ASP A 1058 -42.80 50.00 27.67
CA ASP A 1058 -42.42 50.69 26.43
C ASP A 1058 -41.26 49.93 25.77
N PRO A 1059 -41.53 49.12 24.73
CA PRO A 1059 -40.53 48.31 24.08
C PRO A 1059 -39.57 49.13 23.21
N SER A 1060 -39.76 50.45 23.08
CA SER A 1060 -38.79 51.30 22.38
C SER A 1060 -37.53 51.52 23.22
N GLU A 1061 -36.35 51.33 22.62
CA GLU A 1061 -35.08 51.65 23.28
C GLU A 1061 -34.90 53.16 23.32
N ARG A 1062 -34.86 53.72 24.54
CA ARG A 1062 -34.57 55.13 24.76
C ARG A 1062 -33.07 55.31 24.94
N MET A 1063 -32.45 56.13 24.10
CA MET A 1063 -31.05 56.54 24.26
C MET A 1063 -30.90 57.44 25.50
N LEU A 1064 -30.08 57.02 26.45
CA LEU A 1064 -29.69 57.82 27.61
C LEU A 1064 -28.43 58.63 27.32
N PHE A 1065 -27.45 57.99 26.69
CA PHE A 1065 -26.17 58.61 26.32
C PHE A 1065 -25.71 58.09 24.97
N SER A 1066 -25.23 58.99 24.11
CA SER A 1066 -24.71 58.65 22.79
C SER A 1066 -23.29 59.21 22.65
N ASP A 1067 -22.40 58.42 22.07
CA ASP A 1067 -21.06 58.82 21.64
C ASP A 1067 -20.16 59.34 22.79
N VAL A 1068 -20.37 58.83 24.00
CA VAL A 1068 -19.64 59.26 25.21
C VAL A 1068 -18.30 58.53 25.32
N ASN A 1069 -17.24 59.24 25.73
CA ASN A 1069 -15.93 58.63 25.96
C ASN A 1069 -15.94 57.71 27.20
N CYS A 1070 -15.48 56.47 27.03
CA CYS A 1070 -15.55 55.40 28.03
C CYS A 1070 -14.36 55.36 29.03
N THR A 1071 -13.50 56.38 29.07
CA THR A 1071 -12.24 56.33 29.87
C THR A 1071 -12.46 56.02 31.36
N SER A 1072 -13.54 56.53 31.96
CA SER A 1072 -14.08 56.07 33.24
C SER A 1072 -15.49 56.63 33.43
N PHE A 1073 -16.51 55.84 33.09
CA PHE A 1073 -17.91 56.27 33.18
C PHE A 1073 -18.62 55.57 34.34
N ARG A 1074 -19.39 56.35 35.10
CA ARG A 1074 -20.27 55.85 36.17
C ARG A 1074 -21.62 56.52 36.06
N PHE A 1075 -22.68 55.72 36.06
CA PHE A 1075 -24.05 56.19 36.06
C PHE A 1075 -24.84 55.39 37.10
N LYS A 1076 -25.75 56.10 37.78
CA LYS A 1076 -26.64 55.55 38.78
C LYS A 1076 -28.06 55.65 38.25
#